data_AF-A0A1H6WCL3-F1
#
_entry.id   AF-A0A1H6WCL3-F1
#
_cell.length_a   1.000
_cell.length_b   1.000
_cell.length_c   1.000
_cell.angle_alpha   90.00
_cell.angle_beta   90.00
_cell.angle_gamma   90.00
#
_symmetry.space_group_name_H-M   'P 1'
#
loop_
_entity.id
_entity.type
_entity.pdbx_description
1 polymer ?
#
loop_
_entity_poly.entity_id
_entity_poly.type
_entity_poly.pdbx_seq_one_letter_code
_entity_poly.pdbx_strand_id
1 'polypeptide(L)'
;MGAKGDPNYPLRPEIANVDGPMREPVAKLGKLVTDRIPIKLGLQKITKDDPEYWAVARLCTDEEAELALKFGGIRKPKTFAQLKKISGIEDTKLQEMLDHMSYTGLIEWNYENPQHEKQYVLPMFVPGSGEFSNMNKDLIEEHPELGMFFEHMTRLPLEKVTKIVPPGGAGIGMHVIPVEKAIAMNNEAIGVEKISHWLDKYEGKYAKSPCSCRRSRKTYDEGCGDDEEGWCIAVGDMADYVVETNKGGVYITREEAMDIFKRAEDNGFVHQITNIDGENKIFAICNCNVNVCYALRTSLLFNTPNLSRSAYVAHVDSAKCVACGRCVEFCPAGALKLGQKLCKKDGSAVSYPKHDLPWDRKWSEDDWDWDYRDHNRIEAHRSGTAPCKTACPAHIAVQGYLKMAAEGRYTDALALIKKNNPLPAICGHICNRRCEDACTRGTIDEAVAIDEVKKFIAMHDLNSETRYIPKKVIPRVDGDFSQDKVAIIGAGPAGLSCAYYLAEKGYQPTIFEKNEKPGGMLVYGIPSYKLEKDIIQAEIDIIKEMGVEIKTGIEVGKDITIDALRKQGYKAFYLAIGAQGGRSIQVSGEDGQGVVSAVDFLKEINATESYVLKGDVVVVGGGNVAIDCSRDGRRVGAHVTQVSLETRDIMPASEEEVEEALEDGVKMCFGWGPKEILKNENNEVTGIVFKKCLSVKDESGRFNPQYDEDDTMTISCGHVVLAVGQSIVWGDLLKGENVELDRRGCVVANKETYQTSQPDIFAGGDVYTGPKFAIDAIAAGKEGAISIHRFVQPHTSLTIGRNKNDYVELDKENILVESYDNGKRQVPAKKANAKPLSFRDYQEVFTEEQVKKEAARCLSCGKTVVDENHCVGCGICTTKCEFDAIHLERDHPECSTMRKSEDKMRYILPYAAKQAIHIKFGKKK
;
A
#
# COMPACT_ATOMS: atom_id res chain seq x y z
N MET A 1 15.13 12.18 -12.86
CA MET A 1 14.71 13.59 -12.82
C MET A 1 13.49 13.66 -11.92
N GLY A 2 13.56 14.45 -10.84
CA GLY A 2 12.67 14.32 -9.69
C GLY A 2 11.29 14.92 -9.95
N ALA A 3 10.30 14.06 -10.17
CA ALA A 3 8.89 14.43 -10.13
C ALA A 3 8.38 14.86 -8.74
N LYS A 4 9.25 14.93 -7.73
CA LYS A 4 8.96 15.45 -6.40
C LYS A 4 8.90 16.97 -6.45
N GLY A 5 7.84 17.53 -7.02
CA GLY A 5 7.56 18.97 -6.97
C GLY A 5 8.78 19.86 -7.18
N ASP A 6 9.65 19.50 -8.12
CA ASP A 6 10.93 20.21 -8.24
C ASP A 6 10.66 21.62 -8.77
N PRO A 7 11.06 22.70 -8.09
CA PRO A 7 11.01 24.05 -8.66
C PRO A 7 11.84 24.15 -9.96
N ASN A 8 12.75 23.20 -10.21
CA ASN A 8 13.51 23.06 -11.45
C ASN A 8 12.80 22.20 -12.53
N TYR A 9 11.54 21.80 -12.31
CA TYR A 9 10.79 21.04 -13.32
C TYR A 9 10.62 21.89 -14.59
N PRO A 10 11.12 21.42 -15.76
CA PRO A 10 11.30 22.28 -16.91
C PRO A 10 9.96 22.71 -17.52
N LEU A 11 9.88 23.97 -17.97
CA LEU A 11 8.71 24.49 -18.70
C LEU A 11 8.53 23.80 -20.07
N ARG A 12 9.63 23.41 -20.71
CA ARG A 12 9.64 22.67 -21.98
C ARG A 12 10.32 21.31 -21.77
N PRO A 13 9.69 20.20 -22.13
CA PRO A 13 10.32 18.90 -22.01
C PRO A 13 11.31 18.73 -23.18
N GLU A 14 12.39 17.97 -22.99
CA GLU A 14 13.39 17.77 -24.05
C GLU A 14 12.78 17.17 -25.33
N ILE A 15 11.73 16.36 -25.18
CA ILE A 15 10.98 15.73 -26.27
C ILE A 15 10.12 16.71 -27.09
N ALA A 16 9.81 17.91 -26.57
CA ALA A 16 9.02 18.88 -27.33
C ALA A 16 9.87 19.53 -28.42
N ASN A 17 9.78 18.99 -29.63
CA ASN A 17 10.46 19.54 -30.79
C ASN A 17 9.77 20.83 -31.26
N VAL A 18 10.46 21.96 -31.09
CA VAL A 18 10.06 23.30 -31.53
C VAL A 18 11.02 23.89 -32.58
N ASP A 19 11.71 23.01 -33.31
CA ASP A 19 12.64 23.39 -34.38
C ASP A 19 11.85 23.95 -35.58
N GLY A 20 12.29 25.11 -36.09
CA GLY A 20 11.59 25.85 -37.13
C GLY A 20 11.09 27.23 -36.69
N PRO A 21 10.57 28.09 -37.59
CA PRO A 21 10.11 29.43 -37.23
C PRO A 21 8.90 29.40 -36.29
N MET A 22 8.72 30.46 -35.49
CA MET A 22 7.57 30.57 -34.61
C MET A 22 6.30 30.79 -35.44
N ARG A 23 5.29 29.94 -35.25
CA ARG A 23 3.99 30.02 -35.93
C ARG A 23 3.13 31.09 -35.26
N GLU A 24 2.98 32.23 -35.92
CA GLU A 24 2.30 33.40 -35.34
C GLU A 24 0.82 33.13 -34.97
N PRO A 25 0.00 32.44 -35.79
CA PRO A 25 -1.37 32.09 -35.43
C PRO A 25 -1.45 31.23 -34.15
N VAL A 26 -0.58 30.23 -34.02
CA VAL A 26 -0.47 29.36 -32.84
C VAL A 26 -0.11 30.15 -31.59
N ALA A 27 0.88 31.03 -31.68
CA ALA A 27 1.29 31.88 -30.56
C ALA A 27 0.16 32.80 -30.08
N LYS A 28 -0.62 33.37 -31.02
CA LYS A 28 -1.81 34.18 -30.73
C LYS A 28 -2.90 33.34 -30.05
N LEU A 29 -3.13 32.11 -30.52
CA LEU A 29 -4.10 31.19 -29.93
C LEU A 29 -3.68 30.79 -28.51
N GLY A 30 -2.43 30.40 -28.29
CA GLY A 30 -1.89 30.08 -26.97
C GLY A 30 -2.07 31.23 -25.98
N LYS A 31 -1.79 32.47 -26.41
CA LYS A 31 -2.04 33.68 -25.62
C LYS A 31 -3.54 33.94 -25.36
N LEU A 32 -4.41 33.67 -26.35
CA LEU A 32 -5.85 33.83 -26.19
C LEU A 32 -6.40 32.88 -25.12
N VAL A 33 -5.93 31.64 -25.10
CA VAL A 33 -6.48 30.59 -24.24
C VAL A 33 -5.88 30.60 -22.82
N THR A 34 -4.59 30.90 -22.66
CA THR A 34 -3.91 30.81 -21.35
C THR A 34 -4.55 31.65 -20.24
N ASP A 35 -4.50 31.13 -19.02
CA ASP A 35 -4.85 31.82 -17.78
C ASP A 35 -3.60 32.26 -16.99
N ARG A 36 -2.38 32.06 -17.51
CA ARG A 36 -1.16 32.66 -16.93
C ARG A 36 -1.22 34.18 -17.08
N ILE A 37 -1.51 34.87 -15.98
CA ILE A 37 -1.75 36.32 -15.93
C ILE A 37 -0.67 37.15 -16.67
N PRO A 38 0.64 36.91 -16.49
CA PRO A 38 1.66 37.71 -17.19
C PRO A 38 1.57 37.62 -18.73
N ILE A 39 1.32 36.43 -19.28
CA ILE A 39 1.18 36.22 -20.73
C ILE A 39 -0.16 36.78 -21.22
N LYS A 40 -1.25 36.48 -20.49
CA LYS A 40 -2.61 36.92 -20.82
C LYS A 40 -2.73 38.44 -20.91
N LEU A 41 -2.11 39.16 -19.98
CA LEU A 41 -2.07 40.63 -19.96
C LEU A 41 -0.98 41.23 -20.87
N GLY A 42 -0.12 40.41 -21.48
CA GLY A 42 0.97 40.87 -22.35
C GLY A 42 2.16 41.49 -21.60
N LEU A 43 2.27 41.26 -20.29
CA LEU A 43 3.44 41.61 -19.48
C LEU A 43 4.65 40.74 -19.85
N GLN A 44 4.38 39.51 -20.31
CA GLN A 44 5.36 38.58 -20.85
C GLN A 44 4.95 38.17 -22.27
N LYS A 45 5.92 38.07 -23.18
CA LYS A 45 5.69 37.51 -24.51
C LYS A 45 5.74 35.99 -24.43
N ILE A 46 4.82 35.33 -25.12
CA ILE A 46 4.89 33.89 -25.34
C ILE A 46 6.12 33.57 -26.19
N THR A 47 6.86 32.55 -25.80
CA THR A 47 8.06 32.04 -26.46
C THR A 47 7.80 30.61 -26.95
N LYS A 48 8.77 30.03 -27.67
CA LYS A 48 8.68 28.62 -28.08
C LYS A 48 8.82 27.64 -26.92
N ASP A 49 9.38 28.10 -25.81
CA ASP A 49 9.61 27.29 -24.61
C ASP A 49 8.40 27.29 -23.67
N ASP A 50 7.41 28.13 -23.95
CA ASP A 50 6.17 28.18 -23.19
C ASP A 50 5.23 27.01 -23.59
N PRO A 51 4.64 26.29 -22.61
CA PRO A 51 3.64 25.24 -22.84
C PRO A 51 2.48 25.65 -23.75
N GLU A 52 2.06 26.90 -23.65
CA GLU A 52 1.04 27.51 -24.49
C GLU A 52 1.35 27.44 -25.99
N TYR A 53 2.63 27.41 -26.37
CA TYR A 53 3.03 27.38 -27.78
C TYR A 53 3.27 25.96 -28.23
N TRP A 54 4.19 25.24 -27.59
CA TRP A 54 4.64 23.95 -28.10
C TRP A 54 3.53 22.90 -28.09
N ALA A 55 2.60 22.96 -27.12
CA ALA A 55 1.47 22.04 -27.08
C ALA A 55 0.43 22.41 -28.14
N VAL A 56 0.03 23.68 -28.23
CA VAL A 56 -0.98 24.12 -29.22
C VAL A 56 -0.47 23.92 -30.65
N ALA A 57 0.84 24.02 -30.88
CA ALA A 57 1.45 23.70 -32.17
C ALA A 57 1.21 22.24 -32.62
N ARG A 58 1.02 21.30 -31.68
CA ARG A 58 0.66 19.90 -31.94
C ARG A 58 -0.84 19.71 -32.15
N LEU A 59 -1.66 20.54 -31.51
CA LEU A 59 -3.11 20.38 -31.56
C LEU A 59 -3.75 20.93 -32.84
N CYS A 60 -3.04 21.77 -33.60
CA CYS A 60 -3.59 22.37 -34.80
C CYS A 60 -2.57 22.87 -35.83
N THR A 61 -3.05 22.99 -37.07
CA THR A 61 -2.43 23.72 -38.18
C THR A 61 -2.58 25.25 -38.02
N ASP A 62 -1.92 26.03 -38.89
CA ASP A 62 -2.02 27.49 -38.87
C ASP A 62 -3.42 27.97 -39.25
N GLU A 63 -4.04 27.35 -40.25
CA GLU A 63 -5.41 27.67 -40.68
C GLU A 63 -6.43 27.38 -39.56
N GLU A 64 -6.26 26.27 -38.84
CA GLU A 64 -7.10 25.93 -37.69
C GLU A 64 -6.89 26.88 -36.51
N ALA A 65 -5.65 27.32 -36.27
CA ALA A 65 -5.39 28.34 -35.28
C ALA A 65 -6.06 29.67 -35.64
N GLU A 66 -6.04 30.07 -36.92
CA GLU A 66 -6.77 31.24 -37.40
C GLU A 66 -8.29 31.08 -37.27
N LEU A 67 -8.82 29.88 -37.55
CA LEU A 67 -10.24 29.58 -37.35
C LEU A 67 -10.62 29.66 -35.86
N ALA A 68 -9.81 29.08 -34.95
CA ALA A 68 -10.04 29.13 -33.51
C ALA A 68 -10.09 30.58 -32.99
N LEU A 69 -9.20 31.45 -33.49
CA LEU A 69 -9.20 32.88 -33.15
C LEU A 69 -10.51 33.59 -33.55
N LYS A 70 -11.24 33.08 -34.55
CA LYS A 70 -12.53 33.63 -35.02
C LYS A 70 -13.74 33.27 -34.15
N PHE A 71 -13.60 32.40 -33.15
CA PHE A 71 -14.68 32.12 -32.17
C PHE A 71 -15.08 33.37 -31.36
N GLY A 72 -14.20 34.37 -31.30
CA GLY A 72 -14.43 35.63 -30.60
C GLY A 72 -14.11 35.58 -29.09
N GLY A 73 -13.46 34.50 -28.65
CA GLY A 73 -13.01 34.27 -27.28
C GLY A 73 -13.16 32.80 -26.86
N ILE A 74 -12.56 32.46 -25.73
CA ILE A 74 -12.79 31.17 -25.07
C ILE A 74 -14.23 31.08 -24.59
N ARG A 75 -14.80 29.86 -24.59
CA ARG A 75 -16.16 29.55 -24.11
C ARG A 75 -17.25 30.45 -24.70
N LYS A 76 -17.08 30.81 -25.99
CA LYS A 76 -18.09 31.49 -26.81
C LYS A 76 -18.54 30.57 -27.95
N PRO A 77 -19.60 29.78 -27.73
CA PRO A 77 -20.04 28.80 -28.71
C PRO A 77 -20.41 29.43 -30.06
N LYS A 78 -20.15 28.69 -31.14
CA LYS A 78 -20.53 29.06 -32.50
C LYS A 78 -21.12 27.87 -33.23
N THR A 79 -22.25 28.07 -33.92
CA THR A 79 -22.78 27.05 -34.83
C THR A 79 -21.95 26.96 -36.10
N PHE A 80 -22.06 25.86 -36.83
CA PHE A 80 -21.38 25.68 -38.11
C PHE A 80 -21.66 26.85 -39.09
N ALA A 81 -22.92 27.25 -39.21
CA ALA A 81 -23.34 28.36 -40.07
C ALA A 81 -22.69 29.70 -39.68
N GLN A 82 -22.51 29.95 -38.38
CA GLN A 82 -21.83 31.15 -37.90
C GLN A 82 -20.33 31.10 -38.21
N LEU A 83 -19.68 29.95 -37.99
CA LEU A 83 -18.26 29.78 -38.31
C LEU A 83 -18.01 29.93 -39.80
N LYS A 84 -18.83 29.31 -40.66
CA LYS A 84 -18.79 29.50 -42.12
C LYS A 84 -18.83 30.97 -42.50
N LYS A 85 -19.80 31.72 -41.95
CA LYS A 85 -19.98 33.14 -42.26
C LYS A 85 -18.78 34.00 -41.85
N ILE A 86 -18.15 33.70 -40.72
CA ILE A 86 -17.03 34.50 -40.19
C ILE A 86 -15.69 34.04 -40.80
N SER A 87 -15.56 32.76 -41.13
CA SER A 87 -14.33 32.18 -41.65
C SER A 87 -14.17 32.41 -43.15
N GLY A 88 -15.27 32.35 -43.92
CA GLY A 88 -15.26 32.34 -45.38
C GLY A 88 -14.74 31.02 -45.98
N ILE A 89 -14.67 29.95 -45.18
CA ILE A 89 -14.16 28.64 -45.59
C ILE A 89 -15.31 27.81 -46.19
N GLU A 90 -15.02 27.07 -47.25
CA GLU A 90 -15.95 26.13 -47.90
C GLU A 90 -16.40 25.01 -46.95
N ASP A 91 -17.62 24.50 -47.14
CA ASP A 91 -18.29 23.62 -46.17
C ASP A 91 -17.50 22.35 -45.84
N THR A 92 -17.00 21.65 -46.87
CA THR A 92 -16.22 20.42 -46.68
C THR A 92 -14.94 20.68 -45.89
N LYS A 93 -14.17 21.70 -46.28
CA LYS A 93 -12.92 22.06 -45.59
C LYS A 93 -13.17 22.52 -44.16
N LEU A 94 -14.23 23.29 -43.93
CA LEU A 94 -14.60 23.75 -42.59
C LEU A 94 -14.96 22.57 -41.69
N GLN A 95 -15.74 21.61 -42.19
CA GLN A 95 -16.11 20.43 -41.42
C GLN A 95 -14.88 19.57 -41.10
N GLU A 96 -14.01 19.32 -42.08
CA GLU A 96 -12.75 18.59 -41.88
C GLU A 96 -11.87 19.23 -40.80
N MET A 97 -11.73 20.56 -40.83
CA MET A 97 -11.00 21.30 -39.78
C MET A 97 -11.67 21.15 -38.41
N LEU A 98 -12.99 21.28 -38.32
CA LEU A 98 -13.71 21.15 -37.04
C LEU A 98 -13.64 19.73 -36.48
N ASP A 99 -13.67 18.71 -37.34
CA ASP A 99 -13.51 17.32 -36.97
C ASP A 99 -12.10 17.06 -36.45
N HIS A 100 -11.06 17.51 -37.16
CA HIS A 100 -9.67 17.40 -36.70
C HIS A 100 -9.42 18.16 -35.39
N MET A 101 -9.89 19.40 -35.27
CA MET A 101 -9.79 20.17 -34.03
C MET A 101 -10.54 19.51 -32.85
N SER A 102 -11.64 18.78 -33.12
CA SER A 102 -12.36 18.02 -32.09
C SER A 102 -11.60 16.75 -31.70
N TYR A 103 -11.03 16.05 -32.69
CA TYR A 103 -10.18 14.86 -32.52
C TYR A 103 -8.94 15.17 -31.67
N THR A 104 -8.23 16.27 -31.96
CA THR A 104 -7.07 16.70 -31.15
C THR A 104 -7.47 17.21 -29.78
N GLY A 105 -8.77 17.53 -29.58
CA GLY A 105 -9.29 18.14 -28.37
C GLY A 105 -9.03 19.63 -28.28
N LEU A 106 -8.55 20.29 -29.34
CA LEU A 106 -8.45 21.75 -29.37
C LEU A 106 -9.81 22.41 -29.13
N ILE A 107 -10.88 21.85 -29.69
CA ILE A 107 -12.26 22.31 -29.47
C ILE A 107 -13.13 21.17 -28.93
N GLU A 108 -14.22 21.57 -28.29
CA GLU A 108 -15.33 20.70 -27.92
C GLU A 108 -16.61 21.12 -28.65
N TRP A 109 -17.67 20.32 -28.55
CA TRP A 109 -18.98 20.68 -29.07
C TRP A 109 -20.10 20.18 -28.15
N ASN A 110 -21.27 20.80 -28.28
CA ASN A 110 -22.50 20.43 -27.57
C ASN A 110 -23.74 20.91 -28.35
N TYR A 111 -24.93 20.65 -27.82
CA TYR A 111 -26.22 21.05 -28.37
C TYR A 111 -26.97 22.03 -27.43
N GLU A 112 -26.23 22.71 -26.55
CA GLU A 112 -26.78 23.59 -25.50
C GLU A 112 -27.08 25.00 -26.03
N ASN A 113 -27.92 25.10 -27.06
CA ASN A 113 -28.51 26.35 -27.51
C ASN A 113 -30.03 26.21 -27.68
N PRO A 114 -30.78 27.32 -27.74
CA PRO A 114 -32.24 27.27 -27.81
C PRO A 114 -32.79 26.52 -29.04
N GLN A 115 -32.02 26.43 -30.11
CA GLN A 115 -32.37 25.71 -31.34
C GLN A 115 -31.98 24.22 -31.30
N HIS A 116 -31.24 23.80 -30.27
CA HIS A 116 -30.66 22.47 -30.13
C HIS A 116 -29.81 22.05 -31.34
N GLU A 117 -29.09 23.01 -31.94
CA GLU A 117 -28.17 22.78 -33.05
C GLU A 117 -26.76 22.49 -32.54
N LYS A 118 -25.95 21.70 -33.27
CA LYS A 118 -24.54 21.48 -32.90
C LYS A 118 -23.79 22.81 -32.91
N GLN A 119 -23.15 23.14 -31.79
CA GLN A 119 -22.26 24.29 -31.66
C GLN A 119 -20.90 23.86 -31.14
N TYR A 120 -19.86 24.50 -31.66
CA TYR A 120 -18.47 24.26 -31.30
C TYR A 120 -18.03 25.29 -30.29
N VAL A 121 -17.10 24.91 -29.41
CA VAL A 121 -16.57 25.76 -28.34
C VAL A 121 -15.06 25.63 -28.32
N LEU A 122 -14.36 26.77 -28.31
CA LEU A 122 -12.95 26.82 -27.92
C LEU A 122 -12.88 26.86 -26.38
N PRO A 123 -12.49 25.77 -25.70
CA PRO A 123 -12.47 25.72 -24.24
C PRO A 123 -11.25 26.49 -23.70
N MET A 124 -11.14 26.52 -22.36
CA MET A 124 -9.87 26.83 -21.71
C MET A 124 -8.91 25.66 -21.83
N PHE A 125 -7.66 25.79 -21.36
CA PHE A 125 -6.76 24.63 -21.40
C PHE A 125 -7.18 23.55 -20.40
N VAL A 126 -7.57 23.94 -19.19
CA VAL A 126 -7.98 22.99 -18.14
C VAL A 126 -9.16 23.53 -17.33
N PRO A 127 -10.28 22.79 -17.27
CA PRO A 127 -10.59 21.64 -18.12
C PRO A 127 -10.82 22.08 -19.57
N GLY A 128 -10.43 21.24 -20.53
CA GLY A 128 -10.50 21.59 -21.95
C GLY A 128 -9.34 21.01 -22.73
N SER A 129 -8.69 21.80 -23.60
CA SER A 129 -7.79 21.23 -24.62
C SER A 129 -6.61 20.44 -24.05
N GLY A 130 -6.09 20.81 -22.88
CA GLY A 130 -5.04 20.04 -22.20
C GLY A 130 -5.55 18.69 -21.70
N GLU A 131 -6.77 18.65 -21.17
CA GLU A 131 -7.41 17.42 -20.71
C GLU A 131 -7.85 16.53 -21.88
N PHE A 132 -8.57 17.09 -22.86
CA PHE A 132 -9.16 16.33 -23.97
C PHE A 132 -8.11 15.76 -24.91
N SER A 133 -6.99 16.46 -25.13
CA SER A 133 -5.87 15.88 -25.88
C SER A 133 -5.30 14.65 -25.16
N ASN A 134 -5.28 14.65 -23.83
CA ASN A 134 -4.81 13.52 -23.02
C ASN A 134 -5.79 12.34 -22.95
N MET A 135 -7.04 12.51 -23.38
CA MET A 135 -8.01 11.43 -23.50
C MET A 135 -7.95 10.72 -24.87
N ASN A 136 -7.27 11.30 -25.86
CA ASN A 136 -7.01 10.65 -27.14
C ASN A 136 -5.72 9.82 -27.02
N LYS A 137 -5.85 8.50 -27.11
CA LYS A 137 -4.71 7.59 -26.92
C LYS A 137 -3.68 7.75 -28.03
N ASP A 138 -4.13 7.75 -29.28
CA ASP A 138 -3.27 7.86 -30.46
C ASP A 138 -2.46 9.16 -30.43
N LEU A 139 -3.13 10.26 -30.09
CA LEU A 139 -2.49 11.57 -30.00
C LEU A 139 -1.42 11.65 -28.92
N ILE A 140 -1.65 11.03 -27.75
CA ILE A 140 -0.67 11.01 -26.66
C ILE A 140 0.52 10.12 -26.98
N GLU A 141 0.30 9.01 -27.69
CA GLU A 141 1.39 8.16 -28.17
C GLU A 141 2.26 8.88 -29.22
N GLU A 142 1.65 9.70 -30.09
CA GLU A 142 2.37 10.51 -31.07
C GLU A 142 3.06 11.75 -30.44
N HIS A 143 2.43 12.38 -29.46
CA HIS A 143 2.86 13.63 -28.84
C HIS A 143 2.89 13.53 -27.30
N PRO A 144 3.80 12.74 -26.71
CA PRO A 144 3.89 12.53 -25.27
C PRO A 144 4.17 13.82 -24.47
N GLU A 145 4.69 14.88 -25.10
CA GLU A 145 4.83 16.19 -24.47
C GLU A 145 3.50 16.77 -23.97
N LEU A 146 2.37 16.39 -24.57
CA LEU A 146 1.03 16.83 -24.16
C LEU A 146 0.68 16.36 -22.74
N GLY A 147 1.33 15.30 -22.23
CA GLY A 147 1.21 14.89 -20.84
C GLY A 147 1.72 15.95 -19.85
N MET A 148 2.84 16.59 -20.16
CA MET A 148 3.36 17.66 -19.31
C MET A 148 2.62 18.97 -19.57
N PHE A 149 2.09 19.18 -20.77
CA PHE A 149 1.23 20.33 -21.04
C PHE A 149 0.04 20.35 -20.10
N PHE A 150 -0.64 19.20 -19.98
CA PHE A 150 -1.79 19.09 -19.09
C PHE A 150 -1.41 19.36 -17.63
N GLU A 151 -0.32 18.80 -17.14
CA GLU A 151 0.20 19.08 -15.79
C GLU A 151 0.51 20.57 -15.59
N HIS A 152 1.28 21.19 -16.50
CA HIS A 152 1.64 22.60 -16.39
C HIS A 152 0.41 23.50 -16.40
N MET A 153 -0.58 23.21 -17.25
CA MET A 153 -1.81 24.01 -17.31
C MET A 153 -2.73 23.78 -16.09
N THR A 154 -2.55 22.71 -15.33
CA THR A 154 -3.23 22.51 -14.03
C THR A 154 -2.55 23.26 -12.87
N ARG A 155 -1.29 23.70 -13.04
CA ARG A 155 -0.46 24.29 -11.96
C ARG A 155 -0.12 25.75 -12.21
N LEU A 156 0.56 26.06 -13.31
CA LEU A 156 1.12 27.39 -13.59
C LEU A 156 0.07 28.52 -13.59
N PRO A 157 -1.16 28.35 -14.13
CA PRO A 157 -2.18 29.39 -14.05
C PRO A 157 -2.67 29.66 -12.63
N LEU A 158 -2.57 28.68 -11.73
CA LEU A 158 -3.17 28.72 -10.39
C LEU A 158 -2.20 29.19 -9.32
N GLU A 159 -0.90 29.08 -9.56
CA GLU A 159 0.21 29.44 -8.65
C GLU A 159 0.01 30.75 -7.88
N LYS A 160 -0.46 31.81 -8.56
CA LYS A 160 -0.64 33.15 -7.94
C LYS A 160 -2.04 33.36 -7.34
N VAL A 161 -3.02 32.53 -7.72
CA VAL A 161 -4.44 32.71 -7.39
C VAL A 161 -4.88 31.80 -6.25
N THR A 162 -4.31 30.60 -6.09
CA THR A 162 -4.74 29.59 -5.10
C THR A 162 -4.91 30.14 -3.69
N LYS A 163 -3.97 30.97 -3.23
CA LYS A 163 -4.00 31.60 -1.90
C LYS A 163 -5.17 32.56 -1.64
N ILE A 164 -5.84 33.03 -2.70
CA ILE A 164 -6.98 33.97 -2.64
C ILE A 164 -8.28 33.35 -3.18
N VAL A 165 -8.33 32.02 -3.35
CA VAL A 165 -9.55 31.34 -3.78
C VAL A 165 -10.54 31.24 -2.60
N PRO A 166 -11.76 31.79 -2.74
CA PRO A 166 -12.78 31.67 -1.71
C PRO A 166 -13.27 30.21 -1.60
N PRO A 167 -13.92 29.84 -0.49
CA PRO A 167 -14.64 28.58 -0.37
C PRO A 167 -15.57 28.33 -1.57
N GLY A 168 -15.62 27.09 -2.04
CA GLY A 168 -16.36 26.72 -3.25
C GLY A 168 -15.67 27.13 -4.56
N GLY A 169 -14.36 27.39 -4.54
CA GLY A 169 -13.49 27.57 -5.72
C GLY A 169 -13.72 28.81 -6.59
N ALA A 170 -14.90 29.46 -6.53
CA ALA A 170 -15.32 30.57 -7.37
C ALA A 170 -15.13 30.33 -8.88
N GLY A 171 -15.47 29.13 -9.37
CA GLY A 171 -15.32 28.80 -10.78
C GLY A 171 -13.88 28.50 -11.19
N ILE A 172 -13.05 28.09 -10.23
CA ILE A 172 -11.71 27.54 -10.44
C ILE A 172 -11.64 26.19 -9.70
N GLY A 173 -10.96 25.22 -10.31
CA GLY A 173 -10.70 23.91 -9.71
C GLY A 173 -11.88 22.94 -9.88
N MET A 174 -11.93 21.99 -8.97
CA MET A 174 -12.92 20.91 -8.95
C MET A 174 -13.78 21.05 -7.68
N HIS A 175 -14.82 20.24 -7.57
CA HIS A 175 -15.60 20.07 -6.36
C HIS A 175 -15.66 18.58 -6.02
N VAL A 176 -15.14 18.22 -4.86
CA VAL A 176 -15.23 16.86 -4.32
C VAL A 176 -16.69 16.55 -3.98
N ILE A 177 -17.16 15.42 -4.48
CA ILE A 177 -18.44 14.84 -4.08
C ILE A 177 -18.13 13.81 -2.98
N PRO A 178 -18.70 13.95 -1.78
CA PRO A 178 -18.58 12.92 -0.77
C PRO A 178 -19.15 11.59 -1.25
N VAL A 179 -18.63 10.47 -0.73
CA VAL A 179 -19.32 9.18 -0.89
C VAL A 179 -20.76 9.33 -0.41
N GLU A 180 -21.71 9.08 -1.30
CA GLU A 180 -23.12 9.44 -1.05
C GLU A 180 -23.69 8.74 0.19
N LYS A 181 -23.29 7.48 0.42
CA LYS A 181 -23.67 6.73 1.63
C LYS A 181 -23.22 7.41 2.92
N ALA A 182 -22.10 8.14 2.90
CA ALA A 182 -21.56 8.85 4.06
C ALA A 182 -22.40 10.08 4.46
N ILE A 183 -23.20 10.62 3.53
CA ILE A 183 -24.05 11.80 3.76
C ILE A 183 -25.55 11.49 3.67
N ALA A 184 -25.92 10.23 3.44
CA ALA A 184 -27.31 9.82 3.22
C ALA A 184 -28.23 10.12 4.42
N MET A 185 -27.69 10.12 5.64
CA MET A 185 -28.44 10.43 6.87
C MET A 185 -28.38 11.92 7.27
N ASN A 186 -27.70 12.76 6.48
CA ASN A 186 -27.62 14.18 6.74
C ASN A 186 -28.81 14.91 6.07
N ASN A 187 -29.71 15.46 6.88
CA ASN A 187 -30.91 16.17 6.42
C ASN A 187 -30.61 17.49 5.67
N GLU A 188 -29.39 18.03 5.81
CA GLU A 188 -28.92 19.24 5.13
C GLU A 188 -28.18 18.93 3.82
N ALA A 189 -28.01 17.65 3.46
CA ALA A 189 -27.34 17.24 2.23
C ALA A 189 -28.12 17.69 0.99
N ILE A 190 -27.49 18.47 0.13
CA ILE A 190 -28.10 19.04 -1.07
C ILE A 190 -27.74 18.24 -2.32
N GLY A 191 -28.50 18.44 -3.41
CA GLY A 191 -28.36 17.65 -4.64
C GLY A 191 -26.95 17.67 -5.24
N VAL A 192 -26.30 18.84 -5.29
CA VAL A 192 -24.95 19.01 -5.88
C VAL A 192 -23.87 18.11 -5.26
N GLU A 193 -24.10 17.67 -4.01
CA GLU A 193 -23.20 16.82 -3.22
C GLU A 193 -23.50 15.31 -3.38
N LYS A 194 -24.45 14.94 -4.26
CA LYS A 194 -24.89 13.56 -4.46
C LYS A 194 -24.62 13.11 -5.89
N ILE A 195 -24.05 11.91 -6.05
CA ILE A 195 -23.83 11.31 -7.37
C ILE A 195 -25.17 11.03 -8.04
N SER A 196 -26.14 10.51 -7.27
CA SER A 196 -27.49 10.21 -7.75
C SER A 196 -28.16 11.42 -8.40
N HIS A 197 -28.03 12.62 -7.82
CA HIS A 197 -28.57 13.86 -8.37
C HIS A 197 -28.04 14.13 -9.78
N TRP A 198 -26.73 13.97 -9.98
CA TRP A 198 -26.11 14.21 -11.28
C TRP A 198 -26.49 13.14 -12.30
N LEU A 199 -26.58 11.88 -11.88
CA LEU A 199 -27.08 10.84 -12.77
C LEU A 199 -28.54 11.12 -13.17
N ASP A 200 -29.43 11.41 -12.21
CA ASP A 200 -30.85 11.73 -12.48
C ASP A 200 -31.00 12.88 -13.47
N LYS A 201 -30.16 13.91 -13.32
CA LYS A 201 -30.18 15.09 -14.19
C LYS A 201 -29.85 14.78 -15.65
N TYR A 202 -28.95 13.82 -15.89
CA TYR A 202 -28.47 13.45 -17.22
C TYR A 202 -28.97 12.07 -17.64
N GLU A 203 -30.16 11.69 -17.17
CA GLU A 203 -30.72 10.37 -17.38
C GLU A 203 -30.65 9.91 -18.84
N GLY A 204 -30.08 8.73 -19.06
CA GLY A 204 -29.94 8.11 -20.38
C GLY A 204 -28.74 8.58 -21.21
N LYS A 205 -27.93 9.53 -20.72
CA LYS A 205 -26.73 10.01 -21.43
C LYS A 205 -25.47 9.93 -20.56
N TYR A 206 -24.86 8.75 -20.52
CA TYR A 206 -23.60 8.50 -19.81
C TYR A 206 -22.61 7.74 -20.68
N ALA A 207 -21.33 8.07 -20.54
CA ALA A 207 -20.25 7.28 -21.10
C ALA A 207 -19.12 7.14 -20.09
N LYS A 208 -18.59 5.92 -19.91
CA LYS A 208 -17.30 5.75 -19.23
C LYS A 208 -16.20 6.26 -20.16
N SER A 209 -15.18 6.89 -19.59
CA SER A 209 -14.08 7.49 -20.33
C SER A 209 -12.76 7.30 -19.58
N PRO A 210 -11.61 7.35 -20.30
CA PRO A 210 -10.31 7.28 -19.68
C PRO A 210 -10.05 8.46 -18.73
N CYS A 211 -9.29 8.18 -17.67
CA CYS A 211 -8.75 9.19 -16.80
C CYS A 211 -7.55 9.87 -17.46
N SER A 212 -7.77 11.08 -17.99
CA SER A 212 -6.76 11.96 -18.58
C SER A 212 -5.52 12.11 -17.67
N CYS A 213 -5.70 12.25 -16.36
CA CYS A 213 -4.59 12.39 -15.41
C CYS A 213 -3.71 11.13 -15.31
N ARG A 214 -4.32 9.94 -15.32
CA ARG A 214 -3.59 8.65 -15.27
C ARG A 214 -2.79 8.45 -16.55
N ARG A 215 -3.42 8.63 -17.72
CA ARG A 215 -2.75 8.48 -19.02
C ARG A 215 -1.61 9.48 -19.17
N SER A 216 -1.86 10.74 -18.80
CA SER A 216 -0.87 11.80 -18.80
C SER A 216 0.38 11.45 -18.00
N ARG A 217 0.24 10.85 -16.81
CA ARG A 217 1.40 10.47 -15.97
C ARG A 217 2.24 9.32 -16.51
N LYS A 218 1.69 8.46 -17.36
CA LYS A 218 2.47 7.40 -18.02
C LYS A 218 3.49 7.96 -19.02
N THR A 219 3.28 9.16 -19.56
CA THR A 219 4.26 9.78 -20.47
C THR A 219 5.56 10.23 -19.78
N TYR A 220 5.63 10.18 -18.44
CA TYR A 220 6.80 10.61 -17.64
C TYR A 220 7.22 9.56 -16.58
N ASP A 221 6.88 8.28 -16.76
CA ASP A 221 7.19 7.19 -15.81
C ASP A 221 6.70 7.46 -14.36
N GLU A 222 5.59 8.19 -14.24
CA GLU A 222 4.98 8.61 -12.98
C GLU A 222 3.61 7.98 -12.74
N GLY A 223 3.26 6.94 -13.49
CA GLY A 223 2.03 6.16 -13.28
C GLY A 223 1.94 5.58 -11.87
N CYS A 224 0.73 5.20 -11.45
CA CYS A 224 0.45 4.65 -10.12
C CYS A 224 0.11 3.15 -10.09
N GLY A 225 0.16 2.47 -11.24
CA GLY A 225 -0.21 1.05 -11.38
C GLY A 225 -1.70 0.79 -11.61
N ASP A 226 -2.55 1.81 -11.47
CA ASP A 226 -3.96 1.70 -11.81
C ASP A 226 -4.17 1.71 -13.33
N ASP A 227 -5.21 1.02 -13.78
CA ASP A 227 -5.71 1.15 -15.14
C ASP A 227 -6.21 2.59 -15.41
N GLU A 228 -6.02 3.10 -16.63
CA GLU A 228 -6.45 4.44 -17.00
C GLU A 228 -7.83 4.48 -17.65
N GLU A 229 -8.37 3.35 -18.10
CA GLU A 229 -9.60 3.28 -18.87
C GLU A 229 -10.85 3.20 -17.98
N GLY A 230 -11.94 3.81 -18.47
CA GLY A 230 -13.29 3.62 -17.93
C GLY A 230 -13.58 4.20 -16.54
N TRP A 231 -12.60 4.86 -15.90
CA TRP A 231 -12.79 5.39 -14.54
C TRP A 231 -13.64 6.65 -14.48
N CYS A 232 -13.58 7.56 -15.45
CA CYS A 232 -14.37 8.79 -15.40
C CYS A 232 -15.71 8.58 -16.10
N ILE A 233 -16.77 9.22 -15.62
CA ILE A 233 -18.10 9.13 -16.22
C ILE A 233 -18.47 10.47 -16.84
N ALA A 234 -18.43 10.56 -18.17
CA ALA A 234 -18.95 11.69 -18.92
C ALA A 234 -20.48 11.66 -18.93
N VAL A 235 -21.12 12.83 -18.86
CA VAL A 235 -22.58 12.97 -18.78
C VAL A 235 -23.12 13.99 -19.78
N GLY A 236 -24.36 13.80 -20.24
CA GLY A 236 -25.00 14.69 -21.21
C GLY A 236 -24.25 14.73 -22.54
N ASP A 237 -24.14 15.91 -23.15
CA ASP A 237 -23.46 16.08 -24.45
C ASP A 237 -21.97 15.73 -24.41
N MET A 238 -21.33 15.75 -23.22
CA MET A 238 -19.95 15.29 -23.08
C MET A 238 -19.83 13.79 -23.29
N ALA A 239 -20.86 13.00 -22.95
CA ALA A 239 -20.88 11.56 -23.22
C ALA A 239 -20.79 11.31 -24.74
N ASP A 240 -21.56 12.07 -25.53
CA ASP A 240 -21.53 12.00 -26.98
C ASP A 240 -20.17 12.47 -27.52
N TYR A 241 -19.63 13.59 -27.02
CA TYR A 241 -18.33 14.11 -27.43
C TYR A 241 -17.20 13.09 -27.23
N VAL A 242 -17.10 12.44 -26.06
CA VAL A 242 -15.99 11.52 -25.78
C VAL A 242 -16.07 10.22 -26.60
N VAL A 243 -17.28 9.79 -26.98
CA VAL A 243 -17.51 8.62 -27.82
C VAL A 243 -17.22 8.95 -29.29
N GLU A 244 -17.73 10.08 -29.77
CA GLU A 244 -17.70 10.44 -31.19
C GLU A 244 -16.36 11.04 -31.66
N THR A 245 -15.49 11.49 -30.74
CA THR A 245 -14.24 12.21 -31.09
C THR A 245 -12.95 11.45 -30.74
N ASN A 246 -13.02 10.12 -30.66
CA ASN A 246 -11.88 9.23 -30.37
C ASN A 246 -11.21 9.52 -29.01
N LYS A 247 -12.00 9.77 -27.96
CA LYS A 247 -11.49 10.01 -26.60
C LYS A 247 -11.65 8.79 -25.68
N GLY A 248 -11.80 7.61 -26.27
CA GLY A 248 -11.98 6.35 -25.52
C GLY A 248 -13.32 6.24 -24.79
N GLY A 249 -14.32 7.06 -25.13
CA GLY A 249 -15.64 6.99 -24.54
C GLY A 249 -16.39 5.72 -24.93
N VAL A 250 -17.10 5.12 -23.97
CA VAL A 250 -18.03 4.01 -24.21
C VAL A 250 -19.34 4.31 -23.48
N TYR A 251 -20.47 4.32 -24.20
CA TYR A 251 -21.78 4.49 -23.58
C TYR A 251 -22.05 3.40 -22.54
N ILE A 252 -22.65 3.81 -21.42
CA ILE A 252 -22.98 2.91 -20.31
C ILE A 252 -24.36 3.23 -19.74
N THR A 253 -24.92 2.25 -19.05
CA THR A 253 -26.13 2.39 -18.24
C THR A 253 -25.83 3.06 -16.90
N ARG A 254 -26.90 3.47 -16.21
CA ARG A 254 -26.81 3.99 -14.84
C ARG A 254 -26.23 2.95 -13.87
N GLU A 255 -26.62 1.69 -14.02
CA GLU A 255 -26.17 0.60 -13.13
C GLU A 255 -24.66 0.36 -13.28
N GLU A 256 -24.15 0.35 -14.50
CA GLU A 256 -22.72 0.27 -14.78
C GLU A 256 -21.96 1.47 -14.19
N ALA A 257 -22.50 2.69 -14.31
CA ALA A 257 -21.88 3.87 -13.69
C ALA A 257 -21.79 3.72 -12.15
N MET A 258 -22.86 3.23 -11.52
CA MET A 258 -22.87 2.98 -10.06
C MET A 258 -21.87 1.88 -9.64
N ASP A 259 -21.72 0.83 -10.44
CA ASP A 259 -20.69 -0.20 -10.18
C ASP A 259 -19.27 0.38 -10.27
N ILE A 260 -19.02 1.25 -11.26
CA ILE A 260 -17.74 1.96 -11.40
C ILE A 260 -17.46 2.84 -10.17
N PHE A 261 -18.44 3.63 -9.70
CA PHE A 261 -18.27 4.45 -8.50
C PHE A 261 -17.99 3.61 -7.26
N LYS A 262 -18.68 2.48 -7.09
CA LYS A 262 -18.44 1.56 -5.97
C LYS A 262 -17.03 0.95 -6.03
N ARG A 263 -16.59 0.49 -7.20
CA ARG A 263 -15.22 -0.01 -7.40
C ARG A 263 -14.16 1.06 -7.11
N ALA A 264 -14.44 2.29 -7.52
CA ALA A 264 -13.58 3.42 -7.24
C ALA A 264 -13.48 3.67 -5.72
N GLU A 265 -14.59 3.63 -4.99
CA GLU A 265 -14.62 3.74 -3.52
C GLU A 265 -13.86 2.58 -2.85
N ASP A 266 -14.00 1.35 -3.34
CA ASP A 266 -13.28 0.18 -2.86
C ASP A 266 -11.76 0.35 -2.99
N ASN A 267 -11.31 0.92 -4.11
CA ASN A 267 -9.91 1.30 -4.36
C ASN A 267 -9.46 2.61 -3.66
N GLY A 268 -10.38 3.36 -3.04
CA GLY A 268 -10.05 4.60 -2.33
C GLY A 268 -9.97 5.84 -3.21
N PHE A 269 -10.60 5.83 -4.39
CA PHE A 269 -10.62 6.96 -5.30
C PHE A 269 -11.69 7.98 -4.90
N VAL A 270 -11.42 9.25 -5.17
CA VAL A 270 -12.26 10.38 -4.77
C VAL A 270 -13.13 10.82 -5.94
N HIS A 271 -14.43 10.94 -5.70
CA HIS A 271 -15.38 11.49 -6.66
C HIS A 271 -15.22 13.00 -6.77
N GLN A 272 -15.10 13.52 -7.98
CA GLN A 272 -15.00 14.96 -8.24
C GLN A 272 -15.80 15.37 -9.47
N ILE A 273 -16.36 16.57 -9.42
CA ILE A 273 -16.98 17.24 -10.56
C ILE A 273 -16.31 18.58 -10.80
N THR A 274 -16.59 19.17 -11.95
CA THR A 274 -16.04 20.47 -12.30
C THR A 274 -16.85 21.61 -11.73
N ASN A 275 -16.16 22.62 -11.24
CA ASN A 275 -16.79 23.77 -10.59
C ASN A 275 -17.00 24.96 -11.55
N ILE A 276 -16.70 24.81 -12.85
CA ILE A 276 -16.54 25.94 -13.77
C ILE A 276 -17.82 26.37 -14.51
N ASP A 277 -18.86 25.52 -14.55
CA ASP A 277 -20.10 25.78 -15.29
C ASP A 277 -21.25 26.26 -14.38
N GLY A 278 -20.98 26.35 -13.07
CA GLY A 278 -21.95 26.69 -12.03
C GLY A 278 -22.77 25.48 -11.55
N GLU A 279 -23.69 25.72 -10.62
CA GLU A 279 -24.41 24.67 -9.85
C GLU A 279 -25.31 23.76 -10.69
N ASN A 280 -25.62 24.16 -11.92
CA ASN A 280 -26.61 23.50 -12.75
C ASN A 280 -26.01 22.72 -13.93
N LYS A 281 -24.68 22.57 -14.01
CA LYS A 281 -24.07 21.83 -15.12
C LYS A 281 -22.73 21.23 -14.69
N ILE A 282 -22.52 19.99 -15.08
CA ILE A 282 -21.21 19.32 -15.08
C ILE A 282 -21.04 18.62 -16.44
N PHE A 283 -19.81 18.27 -16.79
CA PHE A 283 -19.54 17.47 -17.99
C PHE A 283 -19.08 16.04 -17.66
N ALA A 284 -18.49 15.82 -16.49
CA ALA A 284 -18.08 14.50 -16.04
C ALA A 284 -18.00 14.40 -14.52
N ILE A 285 -18.05 13.16 -14.03
CA ILE A 285 -17.73 12.76 -12.65
C ILE A 285 -16.44 11.94 -12.72
N CYS A 286 -15.38 12.45 -12.11
CA CYS A 286 -14.06 11.84 -12.12
C CYS A 286 -13.83 10.97 -10.87
N ASN A 287 -13.18 9.82 -11.05
CA ASN A 287 -12.80 8.89 -9.97
C ASN A 287 -11.28 8.96 -9.73
N CYS A 288 -10.88 9.84 -8.82
CA CYS A 288 -9.53 10.36 -8.74
C CYS A 288 -8.65 9.64 -7.69
N ASN A 289 -7.53 9.07 -8.13
CA ASN A 289 -6.44 8.65 -7.23
C ASN A 289 -5.52 9.85 -6.94
N VAL A 290 -5.24 10.13 -5.66
CA VAL A 290 -4.38 11.24 -5.22
C VAL A 290 -2.97 11.18 -5.83
N ASN A 291 -2.44 9.99 -6.10
CA ASN A 291 -1.07 9.86 -6.61
C ASN A 291 -0.91 10.48 -8.02
N VAL A 292 -2.00 10.65 -8.76
CA VAL A 292 -2.00 11.05 -10.19
C VAL A 292 -2.94 12.21 -10.51
N CYS A 293 -4.07 12.38 -9.81
CA CYS A 293 -5.11 13.37 -10.14
C CYS A 293 -4.61 14.81 -10.00
N TYR A 294 -4.55 15.57 -11.10
CA TYR A 294 -4.05 16.95 -11.06
C TYR A 294 -4.84 17.89 -10.16
N ALA A 295 -6.16 17.74 -10.06
CA ALA A 295 -6.96 18.61 -9.20
C ALA A 295 -6.62 18.45 -7.71
N LEU A 296 -6.55 17.19 -7.22
CA LEU A 296 -6.12 16.91 -5.85
C LEU A 296 -4.66 17.32 -5.64
N ARG A 297 -3.79 16.99 -6.60
CA ARG A 297 -2.37 17.33 -6.58
C ARG A 297 -2.13 18.82 -6.41
N THR A 298 -2.80 19.65 -7.20
CA THR A 298 -2.72 21.11 -7.12
C THR A 298 -3.24 21.62 -5.77
N SER A 299 -4.40 21.13 -5.30
CA SER A 299 -4.96 21.53 -4.01
C SER A 299 -4.07 21.20 -2.83
N LEU A 300 -3.39 20.04 -2.87
CA LEU A 300 -2.51 19.55 -1.80
C LEU A 300 -1.13 20.21 -1.86
N LEU A 301 -0.55 20.39 -3.06
CA LEU A 301 0.69 21.12 -3.27
C LEU A 301 0.63 22.52 -2.66
N PHE A 302 -0.43 23.28 -2.95
CA PHE A 302 -0.58 24.64 -2.43
C PHE A 302 -1.17 24.71 -1.02
N ASN A 303 -1.59 23.55 -0.47
CA ASN A 303 -2.36 23.43 0.77
C ASN A 303 -3.56 24.41 0.81
N THR A 304 -4.34 24.40 -0.26
CA THR A 304 -5.52 25.26 -0.44
C THR A 304 -6.78 24.41 -0.63
N PRO A 305 -7.41 23.92 0.45
CA PRO A 305 -8.54 23.01 0.36
C PRO A 305 -9.74 23.65 -0.37
N ASN A 306 -9.90 24.97 -0.32
CA ASN A 306 -10.98 25.71 -0.98
C ASN A 306 -11.09 25.48 -2.49
N LEU A 307 -10.03 24.99 -3.13
CA LEU A 307 -9.98 24.70 -4.57
C LEU A 307 -10.69 23.39 -4.94
N SER A 308 -10.84 22.45 -4.01
CA SER A 308 -11.43 21.13 -4.32
C SER A 308 -12.37 20.60 -3.25
N ARG A 309 -12.37 21.12 -2.03
CA ARG A 309 -13.13 20.53 -0.92
C ARG A 309 -14.64 20.53 -1.15
N SER A 310 -15.30 19.54 -0.58
CA SER A 310 -16.75 19.55 -0.40
C SER A 310 -17.15 20.44 0.78
N ALA A 311 -18.45 20.55 1.05
CA ALA A 311 -18.95 21.20 2.26
C ALA A 311 -18.74 20.38 3.55
N TYR A 312 -18.19 19.18 3.43
CA TYR A 312 -18.09 18.23 4.53
C TYR A 312 -16.67 18.11 5.07
N VAL A 313 -16.58 17.83 6.36
CA VAL A 313 -15.34 17.54 7.07
C VAL A 313 -15.52 16.25 7.85
N ALA A 314 -14.45 15.46 7.92
CA ALA A 314 -14.46 14.24 8.68
C ALA A 314 -14.22 14.52 10.17
N HIS A 315 -15.04 13.93 11.03
CA HIS A 315 -14.95 14.03 12.48
C HIS A 315 -14.85 12.63 13.09
N VAL A 316 -14.01 12.48 14.12
CA VAL A 316 -13.77 11.18 14.76
C VAL A 316 -14.36 11.16 16.16
N ASP A 317 -15.28 10.23 16.41
CA ASP A 317 -15.67 9.83 17.75
C ASP A 317 -14.51 9.04 18.38
N SER A 318 -13.75 9.73 19.21
CA SER A 318 -12.59 9.15 19.89
C SER A 318 -12.98 7.98 20.80
N ALA A 319 -14.20 7.92 21.33
CA ALA A 319 -14.63 6.83 22.21
C ALA A 319 -14.77 5.52 21.44
N LYS A 320 -15.40 5.56 20.26
CA LYS A 320 -15.56 4.41 19.34
C LYS A 320 -14.29 4.05 18.57
N CYS A 321 -13.39 5.02 18.35
CA CYS A 321 -12.19 4.79 17.56
C CYS A 321 -11.23 3.79 18.23
N VAL A 322 -10.77 2.84 17.43
CA VAL A 322 -9.85 1.75 17.80
C VAL A 322 -8.49 1.83 17.10
N ALA A 323 -8.18 2.93 16.40
CA ALA A 323 -6.91 3.09 15.69
C ALA A 323 -6.51 1.92 14.78
N CYS A 324 -7.46 1.31 14.06
CA CYS A 324 -7.14 0.26 13.10
C CYS A 324 -6.26 0.77 11.95
N GLY A 325 -6.34 2.07 11.62
CA GLY A 325 -5.54 2.74 10.59
C GLY A 325 -6.17 2.73 9.20
N ARG A 326 -7.23 1.95 8.97
CA ARG A 326 -7.87 1.80 7.65
C ARG A 326 -8.30 3.12 7.02
N CYS A 327 -8.87 4.03 7.81
CA CYS A 327 -9.28 5.35 7.32
C CYS A 327 -8.10 6.26 6.98
N VAL A 328 -6.94 6.04 7.60
CA VAL A 328 -5.69 6.78 7.38
C VAL A 328 -5.04 6.29 6.08
N GLU A 329 -4.91 4.97 5.91
CA GLU A 329 -4.31 4.33 4.74
C GLU A 329 -4.98 4.75 3.42
N PHE A 330 -6.29 5.05 3.48
CA PHE A 330 -7.11 5.46 2.35
C PHE A 330 -7.38 6.97 2.30
N CYS A 331 -6.81 7.77 3.20
CA CYS A 331 -7.00 9.23 3.17
C CYS A 331 -6.24 9.82 1.97
N PRO A 332 -6.93 10.40 0.97
CA PRO A 332 -6.26 10.96 -0.20
C PRO A 332 -5.46 12.21 0.17
N ALA A 333 -5.96 13.03 1.09
CA ALA A 333 -5.29 14.26 1.48
C ALA A 333 -4.17 14.03 2.52
N GLY A 334 -4.08 12.85 3.16
CA GLY A 334 -3.22 12.71 4.34
C GLY A 334 -3.70 13.54 5.55
N ALA A 335 -4.94 14.02 5.52
CA ALA A 335 -5.57 14.79 6.59
C ALA A 335 -5.88 13.95 7.84
N LEU A 336 -6.01 12.63 7.68
CA LEU A 336 -6.17 11.71 8.80
C LEU A 336 -4.79 11.16 9.17
N LYS A 337 -4.51 11.03 10.47
CA LYS A 337 -3.31 10.39 11.01
C LYS A 337 -3.68 9.50 12.20
N LEU A 338 -2.90 8.46 12.47
CA LEU A 338 -2.93 7.75 13.74
C LEU A 338 -2.21 8.57 14.81
N GLY A 339 -2.82 8.70 15.98
CA GLY A 339 -2.29 9.42 17.13
C GLY A 339 -2.55 8.68 18.45
N GLN A 340 -2.14 9.32 19.54
CA GLN A 340 -2.29 8.83 20.90
C GLN A 340 -3.69 9.17 21.44
N LYS A 341 -4.39 8.16 21.97
CA LYS A 341 -5.70 8.32 22.63
C LYS A 341 -5.55 8.60 24.12
N LEU A 342 -4.58 7.97 24.77
CA LEU A 342 -4.32 8.13 26.20
C LEU A 342 -3.90 9.57 26.55
N CYS A 343 -4.35 10.08 27.69
CA CYS A 343 -3.91 11.37 28.21
C CYS A 343 -2.41 11.35 28.51
N LYS A 344 -1.80 12.54 28.54
CA LYS A 344 -0.43 12.72 29.01
C LYS A 344 -0.35 12.53 30.52
N LYS A 345 0.86 12.37 31.04
CA LYS A 345 1.11 12.18 32.49
C LYS A 345 0.56 13.31 33.37
N ASP A 346 0.45 14.52 32.84
CA ASP A 346 -0.14 15.68 33.51
C ASP A 346 -1.68 15.72 33.47
N GLY A 347 -2.33 14.70 32.90
CA GLY A 347 -3.79 14.61 32.74
C GLY A 347 -4.33 15.34 31.51
N SER A 348 -3.50 16.08 30.77
CA SER A 348 -3.95 16.79 29.57
C SER A 348 -4.10 15.86 28.36
N ALA A 349 -5.07 16.15 27.50
CA ALA A 349 -5.20 15.47 26.22
C ALA A 349 -4.05 15.86 25.27
N VAL A 350 -3.66 14.94 24.37
CA VAL A 350 -2.70 15.25 23.31
C VAL A 350 -3.30 16.27 22.35
N SER A 351 -2.55 17.35 22.08
CA SER A 351 -2.91 18.37 21.11
C SER A 351 -2.36 18.01 19.73
N TYR A 352 -3.18 18.19 18.70
CA TYR A 352 -2.87 17.91 17.30
C TYR A 352 -2.98 19.22 16.53
N PRO A 353 -1.85 19.84 16.14
CA PRO A 353 -1.88 21.09 15.38
C PRO A 353 -2.49 20.86 14.00
N LYS A 354 -3.25 21.85 13.53
CA LYS A 354 -3.83 21.87 12.18
C LYS A 354 -2.87 22.56 11.22
N HIS A 355 -2.96 22.24 9.94
CA HIS A 355 -2.25 22.98 8.90
C HIS A 355 -2.70 24.45 8.87
N ASP A 356 -1.75 25.35 8.64
CA ASP A 356 -2.06 26.76 8.40
C ASP A 356 -2.84 26.89 7.09
N LEU A 357 -3.72 27.89 7.02
CA LEU A 357 -4.42 28.26 5.79
C LEU A 357 -3.94 29.62 5.27
N PRO A 358 -4.03 29.87 3.94
CA PRO A 358 -3.74 31.19 3.36
C PRO A 358 -4.55 32.34 3.95
N TRP A 359 -5.68 32.04 4.59
CA TRP A 359 -6.51 33.02 5.27
C TRP A 359 -5.84 33.61 6.51
N ASP A 360 -5.08 32.79 7.24
CA ASP A 360 -4.58 33.14 8.58
C ASP A 360 -3.25 33.89 8.54
N ARG A 361 -2.48 33.76 7.45
CA ARG A 361 -1.19 34.44 7.29
C ARG A 361 -0.79 34.69 5.84
N LYS A 362 0.29 35.45 5.66
CA LYS A 362 0.89 35.66 4.33
C LYS A 362 1.36 34.31 3.77
N TRP A 363 0.89 34.00 2.56
CA TRP A 363 1.19 32.77 1.83
C TRP A 363 2.19 32.98 0.69
N SER A 364 3.18 32.11 0.61
CA SER A 364 4.31 32.13 -0.32
C SER A 364 4.66 30.71 -0.79
N GLU A 365 5.67 30.60 -1.65
CA GLU A 365 6.16 29.32 -2.18
C GLU A 365 6.78 28.43 -1.10
N ASP A 366 7.33 29.04 -0.03
CA ASP A 366 7.85 28.32 1.14
C ASP A 366 6.76 27.56 1.92
N ASP A 367 5.49 27.89 1.67
CA ASP A 367 4.34 27.26 2.32
C ASP A 367 3.76 26.11 1.47
N TRP A 368 4.33 25.84 0.30
CA TRP A 368 3.89 24.75 -0.57
C TRP A 368 4.55 23.44 -0.16
N ASP A 369 3.80 22.35 -0.26
CA ASP A 369 4.35 21.02 -0.06
C ASP A 369 4.70 20.39 -1.40
N TRP A 370 5.95 20.50 -1.82
CA TRP A 370 6.44 19.91 -3.07
C TRP A 370 6.51 18.37 -3.04
N ASP A 371 6.51 17.76 -1.85
CA ASP A 371 6.55 16.29 -1.67
C ASP A 371 5.23 15.75 -1.10
N TYR A 372 4.11 16.47 -1.26
CA TYR A 372 2.79 16.10 -0.73
C TYR A 372 2.39 14.67 -1.07
N ARG A 373 2.80 14.12 -2.22
CA ARG A 373 2.49 12.74 -2.60
C ARG A 373 3.05 11.73 -1.60
N ASP A 374 4.22 12.00 -1.04
CA ASP A 374 4.87 11.15 -0.03
C ASP A 374 4.51 11.61 1.40
N HIS A 375 4.47 12.91 1.68
CA HIS A 375 4.08 13.43 3.01
C HIS A 375 2.64 13.06 3.39
N ASN A 376 1.72 12.99 2.42
CA ASN A 376 0.35 12.55 2.67
C ASN A 376 0.25 11.06 3.02
N ARG A 377 1.31 10.28 2.78
CA ARG A 377 1.43 8.86 3.12
C ARG A 377 2.13 8.59 4.46
N ILE A 378 2.42 9.63 5.23
CA ILE A 378 2.85 9.50 6.62
C ILE A 378 1.61 9.11 7.44
N GLU A 379 1.56 7.91 8.00
CA GLU A 379 0.33 7.39 8.60
C GLU A 379 0.16 7.76 10.07
N ALA A 380 1.25 8.07 10.77
CA ALA A 380 1.22 8.43 12.19
C ALA A 380 1.63 9.88 12.45
N HIS A 381 0.95 10.52 13.39
CA HIS A 381 1.40 11.76 13.97
C HIS A 381 2.60 11.50 14.90
N ARG A 382 3.49 12.50 15.03
CA ARG A 382 4.72 12.43 15.85
C ARG A 382 4.50 12.08 17.34
N SER A 383 3.28 12.25 17.84
CA SER A 383 2.91 11.82 19.21
C SER A 383 2.89 10.31 19.38
N GLY A 384 2.91 9.56 18.27
CA GLY A 384 2.83 8.12 18.23
C GLY A 384 1.40 7.57 18.35
N THR A 385 1.29 6.26 18.13
CA THR A 385 0.06 5.48 18.19
C THR A 385 0.30 4.13 18.93
N ALA A 386 -0.63 3.19 18.80
CA ALA A 386 -0.61 1.89 19.45
C ALA A 386 0.73 1.15 19.27
N PRO A 387 1.46 0.83 20.36
CA PRO A 387 2.72 0.10 20.27
C PRO A 387 2.58 -1.28 19.61
N CYS A 388 1.46 -1.98 19.84
CA CYS A 388 1.23 -3.30 19.28
C CYS A 388 1.13 -3.32 17.73
N LYS A 389 0.60 -2.25 17.11
CA LYS A 389 0.60 -2.08 15.64
C LYS A 389 1.99 -1.69 15.15
N THR A 390 2.68 -0.82 15.88
CA THR A 390 4.00 -0.29 15.50
C THR A 390 5.08 -1.39 15.55
N ALA A 391 5.05 -2.25 16.57
CA ALA A 391 6.01 -3.33 16.77
C ALA A 391 5.76 -4.56 15.86
N CYS A 392 4.53 -4.74 15.36
CA CYS A 392 4.20 -5.80 14.42
C CYS A 392 4.76 -5.47 13.03
N PRO A 393 5.62 -6.30 12.41
CA PRO A 393 6.17 -6.04 11.08
C PRO A 393 5.11 -5.89 9.99
N ALA A 394 3.97 -6.55 10.15
CA ALA A 394 2.85 -6.45 9.23
C ALA A 394 1.86 -5.33 9.58
N HIS A 395 2.05 -4.63 10.70
CA HIS A 395 1.19 -3.54 11.17
C HIS A 395 -0.30 -3.90 11.26
N ILE A 396 -0.58 -5.09 11.79
CA ILE A 396 -1.95 -5.60 11.98
C ILE A 396 -2.73 -4.67 12.93
N ALA A 397 -4.01 -4.46 12.64
CA ALA A 397 -4.91 -3.61 13.42
C ALA A 397 -5.35 -4.27 14.74
N VAL A 398 -4.41 -4.47 15.68
CA VAL A 398 -4.62 -5.20 16.95
C VAL A 398 -5.80 -4.68 17.76
N GLN A 399 -5.83 -3.39 18.07
CA GLN A 399 -6.94 -2.80 18.82
C GLN A 399 -8.30 -3.01 18.12
N GLY A 400 -8.31 -3.01 16.78
CA GLY A 400 -9.52 -3.19 16.00
C GLY A 400 -10.09 -4.61 16.09
N TYR A 401 -9.26 -5.63 15.85
CA TYR A 401 -9.77 -7.00 15.91
C TYR A 401 -10.06 -7.44 17.34
N LEU A 402 -9.34 -6.94 18.35
CA LEU A 402 -9.68 -7.19 19.76
C LEU A 402 -11.06 -6.60 20.10
N LYS A 403 -11.35 -5.37 19.65
CA LYS A 403 -12.67 -4.75 19.84
C LYS A 403 -13.79 -5.56 19.18
N MET A 404 -13.58 -5.99 17.93
CA MET A 404 -14.55 -6.83 17.22
C MET A 404 -14.75 -8.18 17.92
N ALA A 405 -13.68 -8.79 18.44
CA ALA A 405 -13.77 -10.04 19.19
C ALA A 405 -14.53 -9.88 20.51
N ALA A 406 -14.33 -8.77 21.23
CA ALA A 406 -15.13 -8.46 22.43
C ALA A 406 -16.63 -8.34 22.13
N GLU A 407 -16.97 -7.92 20.91
CA GLU A 407 -18.35 -7.77 20.41
C GLU A 407 -18.91 -9.07 19.77
N GLY A 408 -18.12 -10.14 19.69
CA GLY A 408 -18.52 -11.39 19.04
C GLY A 408 -18.50 -11.34 17.50
N ARG A 409 -17.90 -10.29 16.91
CA ARG A 409 -17.81 -10.07 15.46
C ARG A 409 -16.59 -10.78 14.85
N TYR A 410 -16.50 -12.10 15.00
CA TYR A 410 -15.29 -12.86 14.65
C TYR A 410 -14.98 -12.87 13.14
N THR A 411 -15.98 -12.96 12.27
CA THR A 411 -15.77 -12.89 10.82
C THR A 411 -15.22 -11.54 10.38
N ASP A 412 -15.73 -10.44 10.96
CA ASP A 412 -15.23 -9.08 10.67
C ASP A 412 -13.80 -8.91 11.20
N ALA A 413 -13.52 -9.44 12.41
CA ALA A 413 -12.20 -9.42 13.01
C ALA A 413 -11.18 -10.17 12.14
N LEU A 414 -11.56 -11.34 11.62
CA LEU A 414 -10.76 -12.14 10.71
C LEU A 414 -10.50 -11.41 9.40
N ALA A 415 -11.53 -10.82 8.80
CA ALA A 415 -11.40 -10.00 7.61
C ALA A 415 -10.44 -8.81 7.81
N LEU A 416 -10.48 -8.18 8.99
CA LEU A 416 -9.59 -7.07 9.35
C LEU A 416 -8.13 -7.55 9.51
N ILE A 417 -7.90 -8.70 10.14
CA ILE A 417 -6.56 -9.29 10.28
C ILE A 417 -5.98 -9.60 8.88
N LYS A 418 -6.79 -10.23 8.02
CA LYS A 418 -6.42 -10.62 6.64
C LYS A 418 -6.09 -9.47 5.70
N LYS A 419 -6.34 -8.21 6.08
CA LYS A 419 -5.83 -7.05 5.35
C LYS A 419 -4.30 -6.95 5.42
N ASN A 420 -3.69 -7.36 6.52
CA ASN A 420 -2.26 -7.25 6.74
C ASN A 420 -1.55 -8.59 7.01
N ASN A 421 -2.29 -9.65 7.29
CA ASN A 421 -1.73 -10.98 7.51
C ASN A 421 -2.59 -12.07 6.83
N PRO A 422 -2.11 -12.68 5.73
CA PRO A 422 -2.83 -13.76 5.05
C PRO A 422 -2.72 -15.13 5.73
N LEU A 423 -1.85 -15.27 6.74
CA LEU A 423 -1.62 -16.51 7.49
C LEU A 423 -1.90 -16.32 9.00
N PRO A 424 -3.07 -15.78 9.40
CA PRO A 424 -3.37 -15.47 10.79
C PRO A 424 -3.39 -16.67 11.73
N ALA A 425 -3.83 -17.85 11.29
CA ALA A 425 -3.90 -19.05 12.10
C ALA A 425 -2.49 -19.57 12.37
N ILE A 426 -1.65 -19.71 11.33
CA ILE A 426 -0.23 -20.02 11.50
C ILE A 426 0.43 -19.03 12.47
N CYS A 427 0.27 -17.72 12.25
CA CYS A 427 0.82 -16.73 13.17
C CYS A 427 0.23 -16.81 14.58
N GLY A 428 -0.97 -17.32 14.81
CA GLY A 428 -1.51 -17.52 16.15
C GLY A 428 -0.82 -18.63 16.94
N HIS A 429 -0.05 -19.49 16.27
CA HIS A 429 0.67 -20.61 16.89
C HIS A 429 2.17 -20.33 17.06
N ILE A 430 2.78 -19.54 16.16
CA ILE A 430 4.25 -19.44 16.07
C ILE A 430 4.78 -18.00 16.08
N CYS A 431 3.92 -17.00 16.28
CA CYS A 431 4.36 -15.61 16.32
C CYS A 431 5.26 -15.38 17.53
N ASN A 432 6.26 -14.52 17.37
CA ASN A 432 7.16 -14.12 18.45
C ASN A 432 6.59 -13.00 19.33
N ARG A 433 5.29 -12.69 19.19
CA ARG A 433 4.51 -11.80 20.07
C ARG A 433 5.14 -10.43 20.37
N ARG A 434 5.89 -9.81 19.43
CA ARG A 434 6.42 -8.42 19.57
C ARG A 434 5.34 -7.40 19.94
N CYS A 435 4.10 -7.64 19.52
CA CYS A 435 2.95 -6.82 19.86
C CYS A 435 2.57 -6.89 21.35
N GLU A 436 2.79 -8.04 22.00
CA GLU A 436 2.61 -8.24 23.44
C GLU A 436 3.79 -7.67 24.22
N ASP A 437 5.03 -7.89 23.76
CA ASP A 437 6.25 -7.30 24.36
C ASP A 437 6.17 -5.77 24.39
N ALA A 438 5.69 -5.17 23.30
CA ALA A 438 5.51 -3.74 23.20
C ALA A 438 4.23 -3.23 23.87
N CYS A 439 3.34 -4.09 24.35
CA CYS A 439 2.03 -3.68 24.87
C CYS A 439 2.19 -2.68 26.03
N THR A 440 1.59 -1.49 25.91
CA THR A 440 1.59 -0.49 26.98
C THR A 440 1.15 -1.06 28.33
N ARG A 441 0.18 -1.98 28.31
CA ARG A 441 -0.33 -2.62 29.53
C ARG A 441 0.73 -3.45 30.27
N GLY A 442 1.68 -4.05 29.54
CA GLY A 442 2.79 -4.81 30.15
C GLY A 442 3.73 -3.96 31.02
N THR A 443 3.68 -2.62 30.92
CA THR A 443 4.41 -1.71 31.81
C THR A 443 3.69 -1.42 33.13
N ILE A 444 2.43 -1.86 33.25
CA ILE A 444 1.55 -1.64 34.40
C ILE A 444 1.32 -2.94 35.15
N ASP A 445 0.85 -3.97 34.45
CA ASP A 445 0.62 -5.32 34.96
C ASP A 445 1.12 -6.40 33.97
N GLU A 446 0.22 -7.06 33.24
CA GLU A 446 0.53 -8.09 32.26
C GLU A 446 -0.02 -7.68 30.89
N ALA A 447 0.75 -7.91 29.83
CA ALA A 447 0.30 -7.65 28.46
C ALA A 447 -1.02 -8.37 28.12
N VAL A 448 -1.75 -7.82 27.15
CA VAL A 448 -2.90 -8.50 26.57
C VAL A 448 -2.40 -9.74 25.80
N ALA A 449 -3.04 -10.90 25.95
CA ALA A 449 -2.78 -12.11 25.17
C ALA A 449 -3.35 -11.96 23.74
N ILE A 450 -2.75 -11.03 23.00
CA ILE A 450 -3.10 -10.61 21.64
C ILE A 450 -3.04 -11.79 20.67
N ASP A 451 -2.05 -12.66 20.83
CA ASP A 451 -1.80 -13.81 19.97
C ASP A 451 -2.84 -14.91 20.16
N GLU A 452 -3.23 -15.19 21.41
CA GLU A 452 -4.26 -16.19 21.73
C GLU A 452 -5.65 -15.77 21.23
N VAL A 453 -5.98 -14.47 21.35
CA VAL A 453 -7.23 -13.95 20.76
C VAL A 453 -7.18 -14.05 19.22
N LYS A 454 -6.04 -13.76 18.60
CA LYS A 454 -5.86 -13.94 17.16
C LYS A 454 -5.98 -15.42 16.75
N LYS A 455 -5.38 -16.34 17.52
CA LYS A 455 -5.49 -17.79 17.33
C LYS A 455 -6.95 -18.20 17.31
N PHE A 456 -7.73 -17.83 18.32
CA PHE A 456 -9.19 -18.10 18.34
C PHE A 456 -9.92 -17.60 17.10
N ILE A 457 -9.72 -16.33 16.73
CA ILE A 457 -10.39 -15.73 15.56
C ILE A 457 -10.01 -16.47 14.27
N ALA A 458 -8.73 -16.80 14.11
CA ALA A 458 -8.22 -17.42 12.89
C ALA A 458 -8.62 -18.89 12.74
N MET A 459 -8.89 -19.60 13.83
CA MET A 459 -9.35 -20.99 13.77
C MET A 459 -10.71 -21.15 13.07
N HIS A 460 -11.47 -20.07 12.88
CA HIS A 460 -12.68 -20.07 12.04
C HIS A 460 -12.40 -20.37 10.56
N ASP A 461 -11.16 -20.19 10.06
CA ASP A 461 -10.79 -20.51 8.68
C ASP A 461 -10.59 -22.01 8.41
N LEU A 462 -10.44 -22.82 9.47
CA LEU A 462 -10.20 -24.25 9.29
C LEU A 462 -11.41 -24.96 8.64
N ASN A 463 -12.62 -24.47 8.89
CA ASN A 463 -13.81 -25.00 8.26
C ASN A 463 -13.96 -24.47 6.82
N SER A 464 -13.80 -25.35 5.83
CA SER A 464 -13.92 -25.02 4.41
C SER A 464 -15.30 -24.50 3.99
N GLU A 465 -16.37 -24.82 4.71
CA GLU A 465 -17.71 -24.35 4.38
C GLU A 465 -17.95 -22.89 4.83
N THR A 466 -17.18 -22.41 5.81
CA THR A 466 -17.42 -21.11 6.46
C THR A 466 -16.22 -20.17 6.46
N ARG A 467 -15.07 -20.61 5.94
CA ARG A 467 -13.84 -19.81 5.89
C ARG A 467 -14.02 -18.51 5.13
N TYR A 468 -13.29 -17.48 5.56
CA TYR A 468 -13.37 -16.18 4.93
C TYR A 468 -12.44 -16.11 3.71
N ILE A 469 -13.02 -15.97 2.53
CA ILE A 469 -12.29 -15.68 1.30
C ILE A 469 -12.25 -14.16 1.07
N PRO A 470 -11.06 -13.53 1.05
CA PRO A 470 -10.93 -12.11 0.78
C PRO A 470 -11.50 -11.73 -0.59
N LYS A 471 -12.23 -10.61 -0.62
CA LYS A 471 -12.72 -10.02 -1.86
C LYS A 471 -11.57 -9.36 -2.62
N LYS A 472 -11.55 -9.55 -3.95
CA LYS A 472 -10.62 -8.86 -4.84
C LYS A 472 -10.95 -7.35 -4.89
N VAL A 473 -9.91 -6.53 -4.89
CA VAL A 473 -9.98 -5.07 -5.10
C VAL A 473 -9.09 -4.75 -6.28
N ILE A 474 -9.72 -4.71 -7.46
CA ILE A 474 -9.02 -4.61 -8.74
C ILE A 474 -8.98 -3.13 -9.16
N PRO A 475 -7.80 -2.52 -9.33
CA PRO A 475 -7.66 -1.16 -9.87
C PRO A 475 -7.81 -1.13 -11.41
N ARG A 476 -8.86 -1.79 -11.93
CA ARG A 476 -9.27 -1.79 -13.34
C ARG A 476 -10.80 -1.88 -13.43
N VAL A 477 -11.39 -1.16 -14.38
CA VAL A 477 -12.85 -1.19 -14.62
C VAL A 477 -13.24 -2.45 -15.39
N ASP A 478 -12.58 -2.71 -16.52
CA ASP A 478 -12.90 -3.82 -17.42
C ASP A 478 -11.89 -4.98 -17.25
N GLY A 479 -12.33 -6.11 -16.70
CA GLY A 479 -11.48 -7.30 -16.53
C GLY A 479 -10.57 -7.26 -15.29
N ASP A 480 -9.46 -8.01 -15.35
CA ASP A 480 -8.49 -8.18 -14.27
C ASP A 480 -7.04 -8.16 -14.79
N PHE A 481 -6.07 -8.62 -13.99
CA PHE A 481 -4.65 -8.69 -14.36
C PHE A 481 -4.17 -10.14 -14.60
N SER A 482 -5.07 -11.07 -14.91
CA SER A 482 -4.73 -12.49 -15.11
C SER A 482 -3.76 -12.72 -16.29
N GLN A 483 -3.77 -11.86 -17.31
CA GLN A 483 -2.83 -11.89 -18.43
C GLN A 483 -1.38 -11.51 -18.04
N ASP A 484 -1.23 -10.78 -16.93
CA ASP A 484 0.05 -10.27 -16.45
C ASP A 484 0.73 -11.32 -15.56
N LYS A 485 1.33 -12.34 -16.20
CA LYS A 485 1.92 -13.49 -15.52
C LYS A 485 3.05 -13.09 -14.56
N VAL A 486 2.94 -13.53 -13.30
CA VAL A 486 3.95 -13.37 -12.26
C VAL A 486 4.37 -14.74 -11.72
N ALA A 487 5.68 -14.96 -11.64
CA ALA A 487 6.26 -16.18 -11.07
C ALA A 487 6.79 -15.91 -9.65
N ILE A 488 6.44 -16.77 -8.72
CA ILE A 488 6.92 -16.73 -7.34
C ILE A 488 7.72 -18.01 -7.11
N ILE A 489 8.94 -17.89 -6.62
CA ILE A 489 9.88 -19.02 -6.49
C ILE A 489 10.02 -19.33 -5.00
N GLY A 490 9.36 -20.39 -4.55
CA GLY A 490 9.23 -20.81 -3.16
C GLY A 490 7.84 -20.56 -2.57
N ALA A 491 7.23 -21.59 -1.97
CA ALA A 491 5.92 -21.55 -1.33
C ALA A 491 5.99 -21.41 0.21
N GLY A 492 7.02 -20.72 0.72
CA GLY A 492 7.08 -20.32 2.14
C GLY A 492 6.20 -19.10 2.45
N PRO A 493 6.22 -18.60 3.71
CA PRO A 493 5.38 -17.46 4.14
C PRO A 493 5.49 -16.23 3.24
N ALA A 494 6.70 -15.86 2.78
CA ALA A 494 6.90 -14.71 1.90
C ALA A 494 6.25 -14.93 0.51
N GLY A 495 6.43 -16.11 -0.08
CA GLY A 495 5.87 -16.44 -1.38
C GLY A 495 4.35 -16.54 -1.35
N LEU A 496 3.80 -17.21 -0.33
CA LEU A 496 2.35 -17.29 -0.09
C LEU A 496 1.73 -15.91 0.13
N SER A 497 2.38 -15.05 0.91
CA SER A 497 1.91 -13.69 1.14
C SER A 497 1.97 -12.82 -0.13
N CYS A 498 3.06 -12.90 -0.90
CA CYS A 498 3.16 -12.19 -2.18
C CYS A 498 2.04 -12.62 -3.14
N ALA A 499 1.79 -13.94 -3.25
CA ALA A 499 0.75 -14.49 -4.10
C ALA A 499 -0.66 -14.03 -3.67
N TYR A 500 -0.93 -14.04 -2.36
CA TYR A 500 -2.19 -13.58 -1.79
C TYR A 500 -2.52 -12.14 -2.18
N TYR A 501 -1.56 -11.21 -2.01
CA TYR A 501 -1.80 -9.79 -2.29
C TYR A 501 -1.87 -9.48 -3.80
N LEU A 502 -1.16 -10.25 -4.63
CA LEU A 502 -1.33 -10.19 -6.08
C LEU A 502 -2.72 -10.72 -6.49
N ALA A 503 -3.19 -11.82 -5.91
CA ALA A 503 -4.52 -12.36 -6.17
C ALA A 503 -5.65 -11.40 -5.72
N GLU A 504 -5.50 -10.73 -4.57
CA GLU A 504 -6.43 -9.68 -4.11
C GLU A 504 -6.52 -8.55 -5.16
N LYS A 505 -5.40 -8.18 -5.79
CA LYS A 505 -5.35 -7.17 -6.85
C LYS A 505 -5.88 -7.63 -8.20
N GLY A 506 -6.22 -8.91 -8.38
CA GLY A 506 -6.76 -9.46 -9.62
C GLY A 506 -5.74 -10.17 -10.52
N TYR A 507 -4.55 -10.50 -10.02
CA TYR A 507 -3.58 -11.34 -10.74
C TYR A 507 -3.88 -12.84 -10.54
N GLN A 508 -3.32 -13.67 -11.41
CA GLN A 508 -3.28 -15.13 -11.24
C GLN A 508 -1.82 -15.60 -11.12
N PRO A 509 -1.14 -15.36 -9.98
CA PRO A 509 0.28 -15.69 -9.84
C PRO A 509 0.49 -17.21 -9.78
N THR A 510 1.64 -17.68 -10.29
CA THR A 510 2.08 -19.07 -10.18
C THR A 510 3.25 -19.16 -9.21
N ILE A 511 3.11 -19.99 -8.17
CA ILE A 511 4.19 -20.36 -7.26
C ILE A 511 4.86 -21.64 -7.76
N PHE A 512 6.18 -21.64 -7.87
CA PHE A 512 7.02 -22.80 -8.15
C PHE A 512 7.69 -23.24 -6.85
N GLU A 513 7.37 -24.44 -6.38
CA GLU A 513 7.86 -25.02 -5.13
C GLU A 513 8.66 -26.28 -5.41
N LYS A 514 9.88 -26.34 -4.86
CA LYS A 514 10.80 -27.47 -5.03
C LYS A 514 10.29 -28.73 -4.33
N ASN A 515 9.73 -28.59 -3.13
CA ASN A 515 9.29 -29.72 -2.33
C ASN A 515 7.90 -30.22 -2.75
N GLU A 516 7.50 -31.38 -2.22
CA GLU A 516 6.23 -32.03 -2.52
C GLU A 516 5.01 -31.23 -2.04
N LYS A 517 5.14 -30.55 -0.89
CA LYS A 517 4.06 -29.79 -0.25
C LYS A 517 4.43 -28.31 -0.14
N PRO A 518 3.49 -27.39 -0.37
CA PRO A 518 3.71 -25.96 -0.12
C PRO A 518 3.71 -25.64 1.37
N GLY A 519 4.25 -24.48 1.74
CA GLY A 519 4.34 -23.99 3.13
C GLY A 519 5.78 -23.74 3.60
N GLY A 520 6.79 -24.22 2.87
CA GLY A 520 8.20 -24.01 3.19
C GLY A 520 8.55 -24.44 4.61
N MET A 521 9.28 -23.59 5.35
CA MET A 521 9.68 -23.90 6.74
C MET A 521 8.52 -24.11 7.70
N LEU A 522 7.30 -23.64 7.38
CA LEU A 522 6.12 -23.96 8.19
C LEU A 522 5.82 -25.46 8.19
N VAL A 523 5.96 -26.12 7.04
CA VAL A 523 5.72 -27.56 6.89
C VAL A 523 6.95 -28.36 7.28
N TYR A 524 8.14 -27.92 6.84
CA TYR A 524 9.36 -28.72 6.92
C TYR A 524 10.26 -28.38 8.11
N GLY A 525 10.11 -27.22 8.73
CA GLY A 525 10.96 -26.78 9.85
C GLY A 525 10.25 -26.79 11.19
N ILE A 526 8.99 -26.38 11.26
CA ILE A 526 8.28 -26.21 12.52
C ILE A 526 7.61 -27.53 12.96
N PRO A 527 7.88 -28.02 14.17
CA PRO A 527 7.28 -29.24 14.70
C PRO A 527 5.76 -29.24 14.76
N SER A 528 5.15 -30.39 14.49
CA SER A 528 3.68 -30.57 14.53
C SER A 528 3.05 -30.28 15.89
N TYR A 529 3.80 -30.40 17.00
CA TYR A 529 3.29 -30.07 18.34
C TYR A 529 3.16 -28.56 18.59
N LYS A 530 3.80 -27.71 17.76
CA LYS A 530 3.60 -26.25 17.75
C LYS A 530 2.58 -25.83 16.70
N LEU A 531 2.70 -26.40 15.51
CA LEU A 531 1.91 -26.04 14.33
C LEU A 531 1.46 -27.29 13.57
N GLU A 532 0.19 -27.65 13.72
CA GLU A 532 -0.39 -28.80 13.02
C GLU A 532 -0.49 -28.54 11.50
N LYS A 533 -0.29 -29.60 10.71
CA LYS A 533 -0.13 -29.48 9.25
C LYS A 533 -1.44 -29.17 8.52
N ASP A 534 -2.58 -29.53 9.09
CA ASP A 534 -3.92 -29.21 8.61
C ASP A 534 -4.21 -27.71 8.69
N ILE A 535 -3.70 -27.01 9.72
CA ILE A 535 -3.79 -25.55 9.85
C ILE A 535 -3.08 -24.88 8.68
N ILE A 536 -1.85 -25.31 8.38
CA ILE A 536 -1.07 -24.80 7.25
C ILE A 536 -1.82 -25.04 5.94
N GLN A 537 -2.37 -26.24 5.75
CA GLN A 537 -3.09 -26.59 4.53
C GLN A 537 -4.33 -25.73 4.34
N ALA A 538 -5.11 -25.47 5.40
CA ALA A 538 -6.32 -24.66 5.33
C ALA A 538 -6.04 -23.22 4.86
N GLU A 539 -4.98 -22.58 5.37
CA GLU A 539 -4.62 -21.22 4.94
C GLU A 539 -4.06 -21.18 3.52
N ILE A 540 -3.33 -22.22 3.10
CA ILE A 540 -2.88 -22.36 1.71
C ILE A 540 -4.06 -22.57 0.76
N ASP A 541 -5.08 -23.31 1.17
CA ASP A 541 -6.26 -23.54 0.34
C ASP A 541 -7.06 -22.26 0.11
N ILE A 542 -7.15 -21.36 1.09
CA ILE A 542 -7.71 -20.00 0.89
C ILE A 542 -6.96 -19.27 -0.23
N ILE A 543 -5.62 -19.33 -0.24
CA ILE A 543 -4.78 -18.69 -1.26
C ILE A 543 -5.05 -19.31 -2.65
N LYS A 544 -5.22 -20.63 -2.74
CA LYS A 544 -5.61 -21.31 -3.98
C LYS A 544 -7.02 -20.90 -4.44
N GLU A 545 -7.98 -20.81 -3.52
CA GLU A 545 -9.36 -20.39 -3.80
C GLU A 545 -9.44 -18.95 -4.34
N MET A 546 -8.48 -18.09 -3.97
CA MET A 546 -8.35 -16.74 -4.57
C MET A 546 -7.84 -16.74 -6.02
N GLY A 547 -7.35 -17.88 -6.51
CA GLY A 547 -6.90 -18.10 -7.89
C GLY A 547 -5.40 -18.37 -8.04
N VAL A 548 -4.65 -18.49 -6.95
CA VAL A 548 -3.20 -18.74 -7.01
C VAL A 548 -2.92 -20.18 -7.45
N GLU A 549 -2.05 -20.33 -8.46
CA GLU A 549 -1.56 -21.64 -8.91
C GLU A 549 -0.29 -22.02 -8.14
N ILE A 550 -0.22 -23.24 -7.61
CA ILE A 550 0.98 -23.73 -6.90
C ILE A 550 1.45 -25.03 -7.58
N LYS A 551 2.66 -25.00 -8.15
CA LYS A 551 3.31 -26.14 -8.80
C LYS A 551 4.41 -26.67 -7.90
N THR A 552 4.15 -27.80 -7.26
CA THR A 552 5.11 -28.49 -6.38
C THR A 552 6.02 -29.44 -7.17
N GLY A 553 7.13 -29.84 -6.56
CA GLY A 553 8.14 -30.70 -7.20
C GLY A 553 8.93 -30.06 -8.34
N ILE A 554 8.93 -28.72 -8.45
CA ILE A 554 9.65 -27.99 -9.51
C ILE A 554 10.73 -27.12 -8.87
N GLU A 555 12.00 -27.45 -9.10
CA GLU A 555 13.16 -26.67 -8.70
C GLU A 555 13.61 -25.72 -9.81
N VAL A 556 13.34 -24.42 -9.63
CA VAL A 556 13.82 -23.38 -10.55
C VAL A 556 15.34 -23.27 -10.44
N GLY A 557 16.03 -23.27 -11.57
CA GLY A 557 17.48 -23.44 -11.70
C GLY A 557 17.90 -24.85 -12.13
N LYS A 558 17.05 -25.86 -11.91
CA LYS A 558 17.30 -27.26 -12.29
C LYS A 558 16.31 -27.79 -13.31
N ASP A 559 15.01 -27.74 -12.99
CA ASP A 559 13.94 -28.27 -13.85
C ASP A 559 13.46 -27.22 -14.86
N ILE A 560 13.54 -25.94 -14.49
CA ILE A 560 13.22 -24.79 -15.35
C ILE A 560 14.05 -23.57 -14.93
N THR A 561 14.44 -22.69 -15.85
CA THR A 561 15.20 -21.47 -15.53
C THR A 561 14.30 -20.23 -15.51
N ILE A 562 14.76 -19.15 -14.87
CA ILE A 562 14.08 -17.84 -14.92
C ILE A 562 13.94 -17.35 -16.37
N ASP A 563 15.00 -17.47 -17.18
CA ASP A 563 14.95 -17.17 -18.62
C ASP A 563 13.89 -17.99 -19.38
N ALA A 564 13.75 -19.28 -19.07
CA ALA A 564 12.71 -20.11 -19.70
C ALA A 564 11.30 -19.65 -19.31
N LEU A 565 11.08 -19.25 -18.05
CA LEU A 565 9.82 -18.65 -17.61
C LEU A 565 9.57 -17.30 -18.28
N ARG A 566 10.59 -16.45 -18.42
CA ARG A 566 10.50 -15.17 -19.13
C ARG A 566 10.01 -15.39 -20.57
N LYS A 567 10.53 -16.42 -21.26
CA LYS A 567 10.07 -16.83 -22.61
C LYS A 567 8.63 -17.36 -22.65
N GLN A 568 8.08 -17.84 -21.52
CA GLN A 568 6.67 -18.24 -21.39
C GLN A 568 5.73 -17.05 -21.08
N GLY A 569 6.26 -15.82 -21.06
CA GLY A 569 5.50 -14.59 -20.87
C GLY A 569 5.40 -14.11 -19.42
N TYR A 570 6.14 -14.72 -18.48
CA TYR A 570 6.23 -14.19 -17.12
C TYR A 570 6.96 -12.84 -17.13
N LYS A 571 6.33 -11.83 -16.52
CA LYS A 571 6.78 -10.43 -16.53
C LYS A 571 7.61 -10.06 -15.31
N ALA A 572 7.42 -10.75 -14.18
CA ALA A 572 8.12 -10.48 -12.93
C ALA A 572 8.32 -11.76 -12.11
N PHE A 573 9.36 -11.75 -11.28
CA PHE A 573 9.81 -12.87 -10.47
C PHE A 573 9.97 -12.45 -9.01
N TYR A 574 9.42 -13.22 -8.07
CA TYR A 574 9.64 -13.02 -6.64
C TYR A 574 10.43 -14.19 -6.05
N LEU A 575 11.64 -13.93 -5.57
CA LEU A 575 12.50 -14.90 -4.91
C LEU A 575 12.10 -15.04 -3.43
N ALA A 576 11.60 -16.22 -3.07
CA ALA A 576 11.10 -16.55 -1.73
C ALA A 576 11.52 -17.97 -1.28
N ILE A 577 12.71 -18.43 -1.70
CA ILE A 577 13.21 -19.78 -1.43
C ILE A 577 13.61 -20.03 0.03
N GLY A 578 13.69 -18.98 0.84
CA GLY A 578 14.09 -19.06 2.25
C GLY A 578 15.57 -19.42 2.46
N ALA A 579 15.89 -19.89 3.67
CA ALA A 579 17.22 -20.39 4.05
C ALA A 579 17.14 -21.89 4.41
N GLN A 580 17.28 -22.73 3.40
CA GLN A 580 16.96 -24.15 3.40
C GLN A 580 18.13 -25.09 3.74
N GLY A 581 19.34 -24.58 3.89
CA GLY A 581 20.52 -25.36 4.27
C GLY A 581 20.85 -25.22 5.75
N GLY A 582 21.56 -26.21 6.31
CA GLY A 582 22.24 -26.07 7.61
C GLY A 582 23.57 -25.32 7.48
N ARG A 583 24.03 -24.69 8.56
CA ARG A 583 25.41 -24.19 8.67
C ARG A 583 26.33 -25.26 9.25
N SER A 584 27.58 -25.26 8.76
CA SER A 584 28.66 -26.07 9.31
C SER A 584 29.32 -25.37 10.50
N ILE A 585 29.77 -26.16 11.48
CA ILE A 585 30.54 -25.66 12.65
C ILE A 585 32.06 -25.66 12.40
N GLN A 586 32.51 -26.30 11.31
CA GLN A 586 33.90 -26.34 10.85
C GLN A 586 34.86 -26.97 11.88
N VAL A 587 34.44 -28.05 12.53
CA VAL A 587 35.28 -28.81 13.48
C VAL A 587 35.69 -30.17 12.92
N SER A 588 36.76 -30.75 13.46
CA SER A 588 37.17 -32.12 13.10
C SER A 588 36.06 -33.13 13.42
N GLY A 589 35.80 -34.07 12.50
CA GLY A 589 34.82 -35.14 12.68
C GLY A 589 33.36 -34.81 12.35
N GLU A 590 33.06 -33.62 11.84
CA GLU A 590 31.71 -33.19 11.44
C GLU A 590 31.09 -34.03 10.30
N ASP A 591 31.92 -34.73 9.52
CA ASP A 591 31.55 -35.66 8.45
C ASP A 591 31.22 -37.08 8.95
N GLY A 592 31.15 -37.29 10.27
CA GLY A 592 30.86 -38.58 10.88
C GLY A 592 29.43 -39.06 10.65
N GLN A 593 29.25 -40.38 10.55
CA GLN A 593 27.93 -41.00 10.53
C GLN A 593 27.25 -40.81 11.90
N GLY A 594 26.09 -40.14 11.89
CA GLY A 594 25.38 -39.73 13.10
C GLY A 594 25.40 -38.21 13.35
N VAL A 595 26.16 -37.44 12.56
CA VAL A 595 26.06 -35.97 12.53
C VAL A 595 25.01 -35.56 11.50
N VAL A 596 24.03 -34.76 11.92
CA VAL A 596 22.96 -34.26 11.04
C VAL A 596 22.71 -32.78 11.27
N SER A 597 22.28 -32.07 10.23
CA SER A 597 21.84 -30.69 10.38
C SER A 597 20.44 -30.64 11.02
N ALA A 598 20.16 -29.60 11.80
CA ALA A 598 18.83 -29.38 12.35
C ALA A 598 17.75 -29.29 11.27
N VAL A 599 18.07 -28.70 10.11
CA VAL A 599 17.12 -28.57 9.00
C VAL A 599 16.74 -29.93 8.44
N ASP A 600 17.71 -30.83 8.23
CA ASP A 600 17.45 -32.17 7.71
C ASP A 600 16.70 -33.03 8.74
N PHE A 601 17.12 -32.95 10.00
CA PHE A 601 16.49 -33.67 11.11
C PHE A 601 15.01 -33.28 11.28
N LEU A 602 14.72 -31.97 11.36
CA LEU A 602 13.34 -31.48 11.48
C LEU A 602 12.52 -31.77 10.23
N LYS A 603 13.12 -31.70 9.04
CA LYS A 603 12.42 -32.04 7.79
C LYS A 603 11.93 -33.48 7.78
N GLU A 604 12.77 -34.43 8.19
CA GLU A 604 12.40 -35.84 8.25
C GLU A 604 11.35 -36.09 9.32
N ILE A 605 11.58 -35.63 10.56
CA ILE A 605 10.62 -35.81 11.67
C ILE A 605 9.26 -35.20 11.36
N ASN A 606 9.21 -33.99 10.78
CA ASN A 606 7.94 -33.36 10.43
C ASN A 606 7.16 -34.11 9.35
N ALA A 607 7.85 -34.91 8.52
CA ALA A 607 7.22 -35.70 7.48
C ALA A 607 6.70 -37.05 7.99
N THR A 608 7.43 -37.68 8.92
CA THR A 608 7.21 -39.07 9.33
C THR A 608 6.74 -39.24 10.77
N GLU A 609 6.87 -38.21 11.61
CA GLU A 609 6.71 -38.26 13.08
C GLU A 609 7.58 -39.36 13.72
N SER A 610 8.72 -39.68 13.09
CA SER A 610 9.61 -40.76 13.50
C SER A 610 11.04 -40.50 13.03
N TYR A 611 12.02 -40.88 13.82
CA TYR A 611 13.44 -40.83 13.46
C TYR A 611 14.21 -41.85 14.27
N VAL A 612 15.15 -42.55 13.64
CA VAL A 612 15.96 -43.57 14.32
C VAL A 612 17.19 -42.92 14.92
N LEU A 613 17.10 -42.53 16.21
CA LEU A 613 18.25 -42.08 16.99
C LEU A 613 18.83 -43.26 17.78
N LYS A 614 20.11 -43.57 17.58
CA LYS A 614 20.84 -44.58 18.34
C LYS A 614 21.66 -43.93 19.46
N GLY A 615 21.51 -44.43 20.68
CA GLY A 615 22.23 -43.94 21.86
C GLY A 615 21.77 -42.54 22.29
N ASP A 616 22.61 -41.89 23.10
CA ASP A 616 22.38 -40.52 23.55
C ASP A 616 22.62 -39.54 22.40
N VAL A 617 21.91 -38.40 22.44
CA VAL A 617 21.90 -37.40 21.38
C VAL A 617 22.35 -36.07 21.94
N VAL A 618 23.27 -35.42 21.24
CA VAL A 618 23.71 -34.06 21.56
C VAL A 618 23.18 -33.08 20.53
N VAL A 619 22.44 -32.06 20.98
CA VAL A 619 21.97 -30.96 20.12
C VAL A 619 22.84 -29.75 20.38
N VAL A 620 23.47 -29.19 19.34
CA VAL A 620 24.37 -28.04 19.46
C VAL A 620 23.64 -26.77 18.99
N GLY A 621 23.36 -25.86 19.92
CA GLY A 621 22.73 -24.56 19.63
C GLY A 621 21.87 -24.03 20.78
N GLY A 622 21.66 -22.70 20.81
CA GLY A 622 20.86 -22.00 21.82
C GLY A 622 19.54 -21.38 21.33
N GLY A 623 19.23 -21.44 20.02
CA GLY A 623 18.00 -20.84 19.47
C GLY A 623 16.78 -21.77 19.48
N ASN A 624 15.61 -21.25 19.09
CA ASN A 624 14.35 -22.01 19.01
C ASN A 624 14.48 -23.30 18.19
N VAL A 625 15.25 -23.28 17.10
CA VAL A 625 15.52 -24.48 16.28
C VAL A 625 16.21 -25.58 17.11
N ALA A 626 17.15 -25.22 18.00
CA ALA A 626 17.81 -26.18 18.87
C ALA A 626 16.86 -26.74 19.93
N ILE A 627 15.96 -25.91 20.46
CA ILE A 627 14.89 -26.36 21.35
C ILE A 627 13.97 -27.35 20.64
N ASP A 628 13.56 -27.03 19.42
CA ASP A 628 12.70 -27.89 18.60
C ASP A 628 13.35 -29.24 18.30
N CYS A 629 14.61 -29.25 17.85
CA CYS A 629 15.35 -30.50 17.67
C CYS A 629 15.46 -31.30 18.98
N SER A 630 15.67 -30.63 20.12
CA SER A 630 15.83 -31.31 21.40
C SER A 630 14.52 -31.96 21.85
N ARG A 631 13.41 -31.26 21.71
CA ARG A 631 12.07 -31.73 22.09
C ARG A 631 11.56 -32.81 21.15
N ASP A 632 11.84 -32.73 19.85
CA ASP A 632 11.55 -33.80 18.89
C ASP A 632 12.40 -35.05 19.17
N GLY A 633 13.69 -34.87 19.52
CA GLY A 633 14.56 -35.96 19.96
C GLY A 633 13.98 -36.74 21.15
N ARG A 634 13.39 -36.03 22.13
CA ARG A 634 12.68 -36.66 23.26
C ARG A 634 11.44 -37.43 22.81
N ARG A 635 10.68 -36.91 21.84
CA ARG A 635 9.44 -37.54 21.32
C ARG A 635 9.70 -38.84 20.57
N VAL A 636 10.84 -38.95 19.90
CA VAL A 636 11.29 -40.21 19.27
C VAL A 636 12.04 -41.14 20.25
N GLY A 637 12.05 -40.81 21.54
CA GLY A 637 12.52 -41.68 22.63
C GLY A 637 14.00 -41.56 23.00
N ALA A 638 14.73 -40.57 22.47
CA ALA A 638 16.15 -40.40 22.76
C ALA A 638 16.41 -39.66 24.08
N HIS A 639 17.55 -39.93 24.73
CA HIS A 639 18.10 -39.08 25.79
C HIS A 639 18.85 -37.91 25.15
N VAL A 640 18.42 -36.69 25.44
CA VAL A 640 18.92 -35.50 24.76
C VAL A 640 19.68 -34.61 25.72
N THR A 641 20.90 -34.24 25.34
CA THR A 641 21.66 -33.14 25.95
C THR A 641 21.80 -32.01 24.95
N GLN A 642 21.20 -30.85 25.23
CA GLN A 642 21.41 -29.63 24.46
C GLN A 642 22.61 -28.86 25.02
N VAL A 643 23.49 -28.42 24.14
CA VAL A 643 24.67 -27.63 24.49
C VAL A 643 24.64 -26.31 23.74
N SER A 644 24.66 -25.20 24.47
CA SER A 644 24.65 -23.85 23.91
C SER A 644 25.95 -23.11 24.18
N LEU A 645 26.33 -22.28 23.21
CA LEU A 645 27.46 -21.35 23.32
C LEU A 645 27.17 -20.25 24.34
N GLU A 646 25.91 -19.84 24.40
CA GLU A 646 25.35 -18.80 25.26
C GLU A 646 25.18 -19.29 26.69
N THR A 647 25.36 -18.38 27.65
CA THR A 647 24.86 -18.57 29.01
C THR A 647 23.34 -18.44 29.02
N ARG A 648 22.68 -18.97 30.07
CA ARG A 648 21.22 -19.03 30.16
C ARG A 648 20.55 -17.67 29.97
N ASP A 649 21.15 -16.61 30.50
CA ASP A 649 20.64 -15.23 30.49
C ASP A 649 20.70 -14.52 29.12
N ILE A 650 21.53 -15.00 28.20
CA ILE A 650 21.67 -14.42 26.85
C ILE A 650 21.30 -15.40 25.74
N MET A 651 20.62 -16.49 26.09
CA MET A 651 20.24 -17.51 25.13
C MET A 651 19.19 -16.95 24.14
N PRO A 652 19.28 -17.25 22.83
CA PRO A 652 18.33 -16.69 21.86
C PRO A 652 16.91 -17.25 21.96
N ALA A 653 16.72 -18.45 22.54
CA ALA A 653 15.39 -19.03 22.72
C ALA A 653 14.58 -18.36 23.83
N SER A 654 13.25 -18.38 23.72
CA SER A 654 12.38 -17.79 24.76
C SER A 654 12.41 -18.62 26.05
N GLU A 655 12.25 -17.95 27.19
CA GLU A 655 12.25 -18.62 28.49
C GLU A 655 11.16 -19.71 28.60
N GLU A 656 9.97 -19.45 28.05
CA GLU A 656 8.87 -20.42 27.95
C GLU A 656 9.29 -21.71 27.21
N GLU A 657 9.91 -21.58 26.03
CA GLU A 657 10.35 -22.74 25.26
C GLU A 657 11.46 -23.54 25.96
N VAL A 658 12.30 -22.85 26.73
CA VAL A 658 13.37 -23.46 27.53
C VAL A 658 12.79 -24.27 28.68
N GLU A 659 11.82 -23.71 29.40
CA GLU A 659 11.12 -24.40 30.48
C GLU A 659 10.38 -25.64 29.95
N GLU A 660 9.68 -25.52 28.82
CA GLU A 660 9.02 -26.67 28.18
C GLU A 660 10.00 -27.78 27.78
N ALA A 661 11.19 -27.43 27.30
CA ALA A 661 12.22 -28.42 26.95
C ALA A 661 12.78 -29.13 28.19
N LEU A 662 12.95 -28.42 29.31
CA LEU A 662 13.34 -29.02 30.59
C LEU A 662 12.24 -29.95 31.12
N GLU A 663 10.96 -29.58 30.99
CA GLU A 663 9.82 -30.42 31.34
C GLU A 663 9.75 -31.70 30.48
N ASP A 664 10.11 -31.63 29.19
CA ASP A 664 10.24 -32.78 28.29
C ASP A 664 11.47 -33.68 28.64
N GLY A 665 12.29 -33.27 29.61
CA GLY A 665 13.44 -34.02 30.11
C GLY A 665 14.74 -33.80 29.32
N VAL A 666 14.87 -32.68 28.62
CA VAL A 666 16.12 -32.28 27.96
C VAL A 666 17.14 -31.83 29.01
N LYS A 667 18.36 -32.38 28.97
CA LYS A 667 19.47 -31.86 29.78
C LYS A 667 20.10 -30.68 29.05
N MET A 668 20.29 -29.54 29.71
CA MET A 668 20.91 -28.37 29.09
C MET A 668 22.27 -28.03 29.70
N CYS A 669 23.24 -27.71 28.85
CA CYS A 669 24.59 -27.28 29.21
C CYS A 669 24.89 -25.94 28.54
N PHE A 670 25.17 -24.90 29.35
CA PHE A 670 25.33 -23.53 28.89
C PHE A 670 26.79 -23.07 28.90
N GLY A 671 27.16 -22.17 27.98
CA GLY A 671 28.49 -21.57 27.92
C GLY A 671 29.58 -22.51 27.42
N TRP A 672 29.27 -23.34 26.42
CA TRP A 672 30.19 -24.33 25.84
C TRP A 672 30.11 -24.32 24.31
N GLY A 673 31.25 -24.22 23.63
CA GLY A 673 31.33 -24.30 22.16
C GLY A 673 31.98 -25.61 21.69
N PRO A 674 31.64 -26.12 20.50
CA PRO A 674 32.21 -27.37 19.99
C PRO A 674 33.71 -27.22 19.68
N LYS A 675 34.49 -28.25 20.02
CA LYS A 675 35.94 -28.35 19.74
C LYS A 675 36.22 -29.40 18.66
N GLU A 676 35.69 -30.61 18.82
CA GLU A 676 35.81 -31.72 17.86
C GLU A 676 34.74 -32.79 18.10
N ILE A 677 34.41 -33.57 17.06
CA ILE A 677 33.50 -34.72 17.12
C ILE A 677 34.33 -36.00 17.02
N LEU A 678 34.14 -36.89 18.00
CA LEU A 678 34.88 -38.14 18.13
C LEU A 678 34.21 -39.24 17.31
N LYS A 679 35.00 -39.97 16.52
CA LYS A 679 34.54 -41.03 15.62
C LYS A 679 35.25 -42.34 15.90
N ASN A 680 34.56 -43.46 15.70
CA ASN A 680 35.20 -44.78 15.70
C ASN A 680 35.85 -45.09 14.34
N GLU A 681 36.47 -46.27 14.23
CA GLU A 681 37.13 -46.74 13.00
C GLU A 681 36.16 -46.91 11.81
N ASN A 682 34.85 -47.07 12.07
CA ASN A 682 33.80 -47.16 11.06
C ASN A 682 33.23 -45.78 10.67
N ASN A 683 33.84 -44.69 11.13
CA ASN A 683 33.37 -43.31 10.95
C ASN A 683 32.04 -42.99 11.65
N GLU A 684 31.60 -43.79 12.63
CA GLU A 684 30.40 -43.53 13.45
C GLU A 684 30.74 -42.64 14.64
N VAL A 685 29.85 -41.70 14.98
CA VAL A 685 30.01 -40.80 16.12
C VAL A 685 29.99 -41.58 17.44
N THR A 686 30.91 -41.25 18.33
CA THR A 686 31.02 -41.80 19.70
C THR A 686 30.93 -40.74 20.80
N GLY A 687 31.11 -39.47 20.45
CA GLY A 687 30.99 -38.36 21.37
C GLY A 687 31.38 -37.03 20.72
N ILE A 688 31.24 -35.95 21.48
CA ILE A 688 31.64 -34.61 21.07
C ILE A 688 32.37 -33.93 22.25
N VAL A 689 33.48 -33.25 21.92
CA VAL A 689 34.28 -32.47 22.85
C VAL A 689 33.89 -31.01 22.72
N PHE A 690 33.63 -30.38 23.85
CA PHE A 690 33.34 -28.95 23.99
C PHE A 690 34.45 -28.24 24.74
N LYS A 691 34.56 -26.94 24.52
CA LYS A 691 35.46 -26.01 25.22
C LYS A 691 34.68 -24.86 25.83
N LYS A 692 35.14 -24.35 26.98
CA LYS A 692 34.41 -23.34 27.73
C LYS A 692 34.34 -22.04 26.95
N CYS A 693 33.12 -21.50 26.77
CA CYS A 693 32.90 -20.19 26.16
C CYS A 693 33.07 -19.10 27.22
N LEU A 694 34.02 -18.18 27.01
CA LEU A 694 34.28 -17.05 27.89
C LEU A 694 33.43 -15.83 27.51
N SER A 695 33.24 -15.61 26.20
CA SER A 695 32.32 -14.60 25.68
C SER A 695 31.81 -15.00 24.30
N VAL A 696 30.57 -14.62 23.97
CA VAL A 696 29.95 -14.88 22.65
C VAL A 696 30.27 -13.76 21.65
N LYS A 697 30.45 -12.54 22.17
CA LYS A 697 30.67 -11.32 21.39
C LYS A 697 32.02 -10.70 21.70
N ASP A 698 32.58 -9.99 20.73
CA ASP A 698 33.74 -9.10 20.94
C ASP A 698 33.34 -7.79 21.66
N GLU A 699 34.33 -6.96 21.99
CA GLU A 699 34.13 -5.63 22.60
C GLU A 699 33.27 -4.69 21.75
N SER A 700 33.18 -4.94 20.43
CA SER A 700 32.33 -4.19 19.49
C SER A 700 30.91 -4.76 19.38
N GLY A 701 30.56 -5.77 20.19
CA GLY A 701 29.25 -6.41 20.21
C GLY A 701 28.98 -7.34 19.01
N ARG A 702 29.98 -7.64 18.18
CA ARG A 702 29.86 -8.56 17.05
C ARG A 702 30.03 -9.99 17.53
N PHE A 703 29.35 -10.93 16.88
CA PHE A 703 29.51 -12.35 17.15
C PHE A 703 30.96 -12.78 16.85
N ASN A 704 31.71 -13.12 17.89
CA ASN A 704 33.12 -13.52 17.81
C ASN A 704 33.50 -14.26 19.11
N PRO A 705 33.08 -15.53 19.25
CA PRO A 705 33.20 -16.22 20.52
C PRO A 705 34.65 -16.46 20.94
N GLN A 706 34.95 -16.20 22.21
CA GLN A 706 36.24 -16.45 22.84
C GLN A 706 36.15 -17.68 23.75
N TYR A 707 37.18 -18.51 23.72
CA TYR A 707 37.18 -19.81 24.41
C TYR A 707 38.37 -19.96 25.35
N ASP A 708 38.17 -20.74 26.40
CA ASP A 708 39.25 -21.39 27.14
C ASP A 708 39.50 -22.75 26.50
N GLU A 709 40.67 -22.93 25.89
CA GLU A 709 41.02 -24.17 25.16
C GLU A 709 41.42 -25.32 26.10
N ASP A 710 41.73 -25.01 27.36
CA ASP A 710 42.18 -25.97 28.38
C ASP A 710 40.99 -26.54 29.17
N ASP A 711 39.95 -25.72 29.40
CA ASP A 711 38.70 -26.18 30.03
C ASP A 711 37.78 -26.86 29.01
N THR A 712 37.77 -28.20 29.03
CA THR A 712 37.04 -29.03 28.08
C THR A 712 36.07 -30.01 28.74
N MET A 713 34.96 -30.27 28.06
CA MET A 713 33.94 -31.23 28.47
C MET A 713 33.67 -32.21 27.32
N THR A 714 33.76 -33.51 27.60
CA THR A 714 33.41 -34.55 26.62
C THR A 714 32.06 -35.15 26.96
N ILE A 715 31.15 -35.21 25.98
CA ILE A 715 29.85 -35.88 26.11
C ILE A 715 29.83 -37.07 25.16
N SER A 716 29.62 -38.28 25.71
CA SER A 716 29.42 -39.49 24.93
C SER A 716 28.05 -39.45 24.25
N CYS A 717 28.00 -39.70 22.94
CA CYS A 717 26.75 -39.72 22.18
C CYS A 717 26.89 -40.54 20.90
N GLY A 718 25.77 -41.06 20.39
CA GLY A 718 25.71 -41.73 19.09
C GLY A 718 25.25 -40.83 17.95
N HIS A 719 24.67 -39.66 18.28
CA HIS A 719 24.22 -38.68 17.31
C HIS A 719 24.52 -37.24 17.76
N VAL A 720 24.81 -36.38 16.79
CA VAL A 720 24.99 -34.94 16.98
C VAL A 720 24.07 -34.19 16.01
N VAL A 721 23.18 -33.36 16.52
CA VAL A 721 22.31 -32.49 15.72
C VAL A 721 22.85 -31.06 15.76
N LEU A 722 23.21 -30.51 14.60
CA LEU A 722 23.79 -29.17 14.48
C LEU A 722 22.69 -28.13 14.22
N ALA A 723 22.35 -27.35 15.24
CA ALA A 723 21.34 -26.28 15.22
C ALA A 723 21.99 -24.88 15.31
N VAL A 724 23.08 -24.67 14.57
CA VAL A 724 23.92 -23.45 14.62
C VAL A 724 23.57 -22.40 13.56
N GLY A 725 22.36 -22.50 12.99
CA GLY A 725 21.81 -21.56 12.02
C GLY A 725 21.64 -22.15 10.62
N GLN A 726 20.99 -21.35 9.77
CA GLN A 726 20.60 -21.73 8.41
C GLN A 726 21.43 -20.99 7.35
N SER A 727 21.50 -21.58 6.17
CA SER A 727 22.16 -21.06 4.97
C SER A 727 21.23 -21.12 3.77
N ILE A 728 21.49 -20.27 2.77
CA ILE A 728 20.72 -20.25 1.53
C ILE A 728 21.43 -21.15 0.52
N VAL A 729 20.68 -22.07 -0.09
CA VAL A 729 21.20 -22.99 -1.11
C VAL A 729 20.71 -22.52 -2.49
N TRP A 730 21.56 -21.81 -3.21
CA TRP A 730 21.19 -21.19 -4.50
C TRP A 730 21.10 -22.17 -5.67
N GLY A 731 21.95 -23.19 -5.69
CA GLY A 731 22.12 -24.03 -6.88
C GLY A 731 22.38 -23.17 -8.13
N ASP A 732 21.70 -23.51 -9.22
CA ASP A 732 21.77 -22.79 -10.51
C ASP A 732 20.66 -21.73 -10.68
N LEU A 733 19.89 -21.40 -9.63
CA LEU A 733 18.72 -20.50 -9.71
C LEU A 733 19.05 -19.12 -10.31
N LEU A 734 20.17 -18.52 -9.89
CA LEU A 734 20.60 -17.17 -10.30
C LEU A 734 21.53 -17.18 -11.53
N LYS A 735 21.77 -18.35 -12.13
CA LYS A 735 22.73 -18.48 -13.22
C LYS A 735 22.28 -17.68 -14.45
N GLY A 736 23.06 -16.65 -14.79
CA GLY A 736 22.77 -15.75 -15.92
C GLY A 736 21.89 -14.56 -15.56
N GLU A 737 21.50 -14.39 -14.31
CA GLU A 737 20.71 -13.25 -13.84
C GLU A 737 21.61 -12.23 -13.12
N ASN A 738 21.32 -10.94 -13.27
CA ASN A 738 22.07 -9.87 -12.62
C ASN A 738 21.60 -9.65 -11.17
N VAL A 739 21.79 -10.63 -10.29
CA VAL A 739 21.38 -10.55 -8.87
C VAL A 739 22.61 -10.60 -7.98
N GLU A 740 22.83 -9.52 -7.22
CA GLU A 740 23.93 -9.43 -6.25
C GLU A 740 23.59 -10.13 -4.93
N LEU A 741 24.59 -10.76 -4.32
CA LEU A 741 24.51 -11.38 -3.01
C LEU A 741 25.45 -10.68 -2.02
N ASP A 742 24.99 -10.49 -0.78
CA ASP A 742 25.81 -9.95 0.29
C ASP A 742 26.78 -11.00 0.88
N ARG A 743 27.61 -10.60 1.85
CA ARG A 743 28.59 -11.49 2.50
C ARG A 743 27.94 -12.68 3.25
N ARG A 744 26.65 -12.62 3.55
CA ARG A 744 25.88 -13.69 4.19
C ARG A 744 25.22 -14.62 3.17
N GLY A 745 25.35 -14.32 1.88
CA GLY A 745 24.69 -15.05 0.79
C GLY A 745 23.23 -14.66 0.58
N CYS A 746 22.76 -13.55 1.19
CA CYS A 746 21.41 -13.02 1.01
C CYS A 746 21.34 -12.11 -0.23
N VAL A 747 20.18 -12.02 -0.87
CA VAL A 747 19.96 -11.12 -2.00
C VAL A 747 20.08 -9.66 -1.58
N VAL A 748 20.79 -8.88 -2.38
CA VAL A 748 20.79 -7.42 -2.27
C VAL A 748 19.61 -6.86 -3.06
N ALA A 749 18.71 -6.18 -2.36
CA ALA A 749 17.55 -5.52 -2.94
C ALA A 749 17.33 -4.15 -2.31
N ASN A 750 16.62 -3.26 -3.02
CA ASN A 750 16.23 -1.97 -2.50
C ASN A 750 15.28 -2.13 -1.30
N LYS A 751 15.55 -1.42 -0.20
CA LYS A 751 14.79 -1.55 1.07
C LYS A 751 13.30 -1.16 0.97
N GLU A 752 12.94 -0.30 0.02
CA GLU A 752 11.57 0.20 -0.16
C GLU A 752 10.84 -0.59 -1.26
N THR A 753 11.52 -0.89 -2.37
CA THR A 753 10.88 -1.55 -3.51
C THR A 753 11.09 -3.05 -3.54
N TYR A 754 12.00 -3.62 -2.75
CA TYR A 754 12.39 -5.04 -2.78
C TYR A 754 12.90 -5.53 -4.15
N GLN A 755 13.21 -4.59 -5.06
CA GLN A 755 13.75 -4.86 -6.38
C GLN A 755 15.26 -5.11 -6.29
N THR A 756 15.74 -6.13 -6.99
CA THR A 756 17.16 -6.45 -7.09
C THR A 756 17.86 -5.61 -8.18
N SER A 757 19.14 -5.84 -8.41
CA SER A 757 19.88 -5.29 -9.56
C SER A 757 19.38 -5.79 -10.92
N GLN A 758 18.56 -6.85 -10.94
CA GLN A 758 17.82 -7.33 -12.11
C GLN A 758 16.38 -6.78 -12.03
N PRO A 759 15.94 -5.89 -12.95
CA PRO A 759 14.70 -5.11 -12.78
C PRO A 759 13.41 -5.94 -12.61
N ASP A 760 13.31 -7.09 -13.27
CA ASP A 760 12.15 -7.98 -13.19
C ASP A 760 12.20 -8.96 -12.01
N ILE A 761 13.26 -8.93 -11.18
CA ILE A 761 13.43 -9.80 -10.02
C ILE A 761 13.33 -8.99 -8.71
N PHE A 762 12.44 -9.46 -7.84
CA PHE A 762 12.19 -8.98 -6.49
C PHE A 762 12.51 -10.09 -5.49
N ALA A 763 12.83 -9.77 -4.24
CA ALA A 763 13.16 -10.79 -3.23
C ALA A 763 12.62 -10.41 -1.85
N GLY A 764 12.20 -11.41 -1.07
CA GLY A 764 11.79 -11.20 0.32
C GLY A 764 11.70 -12.50 1.13
N GLY A 765 11.47 -12.35 2.44
CA GLY A 765 11.67 -13.44 3.41
C GLY A 765 13.15 -13.69 3.68
N ASP A 766 13.48 -14.90 4.18
CA ASP A 766 14.82 -15.18 4.70
C ASP A 766 15.93 -15.08 3.65
N VAL A 767 15.60 -15.23 2.36
CA VAL A 767 16.55 -15.08 1.26
C VAL A 767 17.07 -13.63 1.13
N TYR A 768 16.30 -12.66 1.62
CA TYR A 768 16.62 -11.23 1.62
C TYR A 768 17.14 -10.77 2.98
N THR A 769 16.45 -11.15 4.07
CA THR A 769 16.77 -10.64 5.41
C THR A 769 17.79 -11.48 6.19
N GLY A 770 18.06 -12.70 5.74
CA GLY A 770 18.49 -13.80 6.59
C GLY A 770 17.32 -14.36 7.43
N PRO A 771 17.52 -15.50 8.13
CA PRO A 771 16.47 -16.16 8.92
C PRO A 771 15.81 -15.22 9.93
N LYS A 772 14.49 -15.06 9.83
CA LYS A 772 13.63 -14.28 10.75
C LYS A 772 12.32 -15.02 11.06
N PHE A 773 11.36 -14.35 11.68
CA PHE A 773 10.06 -14.93 12.00
C PHE A 773 9.11 -14.87 10.79
N ALA A 774 8.11 -15.77 10.76
CA ALA A 774 7.13 -15.85 9.68
C ALA A 774 6.41 -14.51 9.41
N ILE A 775 6.15 -13.72 10.46
CA ILE A 775 5.50 -12.40 10.32
C ILE A 775 6.38 -11.39 9.58
N ASP A 776 7.71 -11.46 9.69
CA ASP A 776 8.63 -10.63 8.94
C ASP A 776 8.60 -11.02 7.44
N ALA A 777 8.54 -12.32 7.15
CA ALA A 777 8.42 -12.84 5.79
C ALA A 777 7.07 -12.47 5.13
N ILE A 778 5.98 -12.51 5.89
CA ILE A 778 4.65 -12.07 5.45
C ILE A 778 4.66 -10.58 5.09
N ALA A 779 5.25 -9.73 5.94
CA ALA A 779 5.39 -8.31 5.66
C ALA A 779 6.19 -8.06 4.36
N ALA A 780 7.30 -8.78 4.17
CA ALA A 780 8.10 -8.70 2.95
C ALA A 780 7.34 -9.18 1.69
N GLY A 781 6.48 -10.19 1.83
CA GLY A 781 5.61 -10.68 0.75
C GLY A 781 4.63 -9.61 0.26
N LYS A 782 3.99 -8.90 1.21
CA LYS A 782 3.11 -7.76 0.90
C LYS A 782 3.83 -6.66 0.14
N GLU A 783 4.99 -6.23 0.62
CA GLU A 783 5.75 -5.16 -0.03
C GLU A 783 6.25 -5.58 -1.43
N GLY A 784 6.65 -6.84 -1.59
CA GLY A 784 6.98 -7.44 -2.89
C GLY A 784 5.80 -7.40 -3.87
N ALA A 785 4.59 -7.77 -3.43
CA ALA A 785 3.39 -7.72 -4.26
C ALA A 785 3.03 -6.29 -4.73
N ILE A 786 3.18 -5.28 -3.85
CA ILE A 786 2.96 -3.87 -4.22
C ILE A 786 3.96 -3.44 -5.29
N SER A 787 5.22 -3.82 -5.15
CA SER A 787 6.27 -3.47 -6.11
C SER A 787 6.11 -4.20 -7.45
N ILE A 788 5.75 -5.48 -7.43
CA ILE A 788 5.49 -6.25 -8.66
C ILE A 788 4.30 -5.66 -9.41
N HIS A 789 3.20 -5.35 -8.72
CA HIS A 789 2.07 -4.67 -9.34
C HIS A 789 2.51 -3.37 -10.02
N ARG A 790 3.31 -2.55 -9.35
CA ARG A 790 3.82 -1.29 -9.92
C ARG A 790 4.83 -1.50 -11.05
N PHE A 791 5.62 -2.57 -11.02
CA PHE A 791 6.61 -2.86 -12.05
C PHE A 791 5.97 -3.39 -13.34
N VAL A 792 5.01 -4.31 -13.21
CA VAL A 792 4.37 -4.98 -14.34
C VAL A 792 3.44 -4.03 -15.11
N GLN A 793 2.91 -3.02 -14.43
CA GLN A 793 2.10 -1.99 -15.08
C GLN A 793 3.01 -0.94 -15.75
N PRO A 794 2.87 -0.66 -17.05
CA PRO A 794 3.77 0.22 -17.79
C PRO A 794 3.89 1.62 -17.17
N HIS A 795 5.10 2.20 -17.28
CA HIS A 795 5.39 3.59 -16.91
C HIS A 795 4.97 3.99 -15.50
N THR A 796 5.03 3.04 -14.56
CA THR A 796 4.61 3.25 -13.17
C THR A 796 5.83 3.41 -12.27
N SER A 797 5.74 4.39 -11.36
CA SER A 797 6.78 4.59 -10.35
C SER A 797 6.67 3.55 -9.24
N LEU A 798 7.81 2.99 -8.81
CA LEU A 798 7.84 2.07 -7.67
C LEU A 798 7.69 2.78 -6.32
N THR A 799 8.03 4.07 -6.24
CA THR A 799 8.22 4.82 -4.98
C THR A 799 7.27 6.01 -4.80
N ILE A 800 6.90 6.73 -5.87
CA ILE A 800 6.08 7.95 -5.74
C ILE A 800 4.72 7.63 -5.13
N GLY A 801 4.35 8.34 -4.06
CA GLY A 801 3.06 8.15 -3.38
C GLY A 801 2.88 6.74 -2.80
N ARG A 802 3.98 6.01 -2.55
CA ARG A 802 3.98 4.73 -1.84
C ARG A 802 3.66 4.96 -0.37
N ASN A 803 2.74 4.16 0.18
CA ASN A 803 2.62 4.07 1.63
C ASN A 803 3.82 3.32 2.20
N LYS A 804 4.58 3.98 3.07
CA LYS A 804 5.79 3.42 3.70
C LYS A 804 5.48 2.65 4.98
N ASN A 805 4.21 2.65 5.41
CA ASN A 805 3.76 2.09 6.69
C ASN A 805 4.57 2.65 7.87
N ASP A 806 4.88 3.96 7.82
CA ASP A 806 5.68 4.62 8.84
C ASP A 806 4.80 4.94 10.06
N TYR A 807 5.00 4.18 11.13
CA TYR A 807 4.28 4.31 12.39
C TYR A 807 5.24 4.67 13.50
N VAL A 808 4.83 5.63 14.33
CA VAL A 808 5.57 6.06 15.52
C VAL A 808 4.91 5.45 16.74
N GLU A 809 5.70 4.84 17.62
CA GLU A 809 5.22 4.33 18.90
C GLU A 809 4.95 5.50 19.85
N LEU A 810 3.85 5.45 20.61
CA LEU A 810 3.60 6.44 21.66
C LEU A 810 4.64 6.38 22.78
N ASP A 811 4.89 7.51 23.44
CA ASP A 811 5.80 7.59 24.58
C ASP A 811 5.12 7.03 25.85
N LYS A 812 5.51 5.82 26.26
CA LYS A 812 4.96 5.12 27.42
C LYS A 812 5.29 5.78 28.75
N GLU A 813 6.32 6.63 28.82
CA GLU A 813 6.68 7.36 30.04
C GLU A 813 5.82 8.62 30.25
N ASN A 814 5.10 9.04 29.20
CA ASN A 814 4.27 10.24 29.18
C ASN A 814 2.79 9.93 28.92
N ILE A 815 2.27 8.89 29.56
CA ILE A 815 0.84 8.56 29.56
C ILE A 815 0.24 8.59 30.96
N LEU A 816 -1.08 8.77 31.01
CA LEU A 816 -1.90 8.55 32.20
C LEU A 816 -3.02 7.56 31.87
N VAL A 817 -3.15 6.53 32.72
CA VAL A 817 -4.22 5.52 32.65
C VAL A 817 -5.02 5.59 33.96
N GLU A 818 -6.14 6.29 33.96
CA GLU A 818 -6.92 6.55 35.19
C GLU A 818 -7.78 5.35 35.61
N SER A 819 -8.40 4.65 34.66
CA SER A 819 -9.30 3.52 34.89
C SER A 819 -9.16 2.50 33.77
N TYR A 820 -8.98 1.23 34.16
CA TYR A 820 -8.84 0.10 33.24
C TYR A 820 -9.32 -1.19 33.91
N ASP A 821 -9.50 -2.25 33.11
CA ASP A 821 -9.91 -3.56 33.58
C ASP A 821 -8.73 -4.29 34.27
N ASN A 822 -8.86 -4.56 35.57
CA ASN A 822 -7.84 -5.26 36.39
C ASN A 822 -7.99 -6.79 36.38
N GLY A 823 -8.72 -7.34 35.41
CA GLY A 823 -8.83 -8.77 35.20
C GLY A 823 -7.49 -9.41 34.91
N LYS A 824 -7.29 -10.62 35.42
CA LYS A 824 -6.09 -11.42 35.18
C LYS A 824 -5.97 -11.78 33.70
N ARG A 825 -4.74 -11.86 33.20
CA ARG A 825 -4.45 -12.39 31.86
C ARG A 825 -5.04 -13.80 31.75
N GLN A 826 -5.78 -14.05 30.67
CA GLN A 826 -6.29 -15.38 30.37
C GLN A 826 -5.14 -16.27 29.85
N VAL A 827 -5.20 -17.56 30.18
CA VAL A 827 -4.19 -18.56 29.81
C VAL A 827 -4.92 -19.75 29.16
N PRO A 828 -4.39 -20.33 28.07
CA PRO A 828 -5.04 -21.45 27.42
C PRO A 828 -5.06 -22.66 28.35
N ALA A 829 -6.16 -23.42 28.32
CA ALA A 829 -6.23 -24.68 29.05
C ALA A 829 -5.37 -25.74 28.35
N LYS A 830 -4.94 -26.78 29.08
CA LYS A 830 -4.35 -27.98 28.46
C LYS A 830 -5.46 -28.94 28.05
N LYS A 831 -5.34 -29.60 26.90
CA LYS A 831 -6.26 -30.63 26.41
C LYS A 831 -6.35 -31.77 27.44
N ALA A 832 -7.57 -32.19 27.79
CA ALA A 832 -7.80 -33.18 28.84
C ALA A 832 -7.11 -34.54 28.62
N ASN A 833 -6.88 -34.92 27.36
CA ASN A 833 -6.22 -36.16 26.94
C ASN A 833 -4.81 -35.93 26.38
N ALA A 834 -4.15 -34.82 26.73
CA ALA A 834 -2.78 -34.53 26.30
C ALA A 834 -1.84 -35.66 26.76
N LYS A 835 -1.23 -36.35 25.79
CA LYS A 835 -0.22 -37.36 26.06
C LYS A 835 1.15 -36.66 26.19
N PRO A 836 1.95 -36.98 27.23
CA PRO A 836 3.33 -36.53 27.30
C PRO A 836 4.08 -36.90 26.04
N LEU A 837 4.95 -36.01 25.55
CA LEU A 837 5.79 -36.24 24.37
C LEU A 837 4.98 -36.63 23.10
N SER A 838 3.79 -36.08 22.94
CA SER A 838 3.00 -36.18 21.70
C SER A 838 3.49 -35.19 20.63
N PHE A 839 3.31 -35.55 19.35
CA PHE A 839 3.47 -34.64 18.20
C PHE A 839 2.25 -33.76 17.91
N ARG A 840 1.28 -33.73 18.83
CA ARG A 840 0.06 -32.90 18.72
C ARG A 840 0.13 -31.76 19.72
N ASP A 841 -0.39 -30.60 19.34
CA ASP A 841 -0.53 -29.44 20.24
C ASP A 841 -1.34 -29.88 21.47
N TYR A 842 -0.80 -29.60 22.65
CA TYR A 842 -1.42 -29.96 23.92
C TYR A 842 -2.27 -28.83 24.51
N GLN A 843 -2.20 -27.61 23.94
CA GLN A 843 -2.98 -26.45 24.37
C GLN A 843 -4.34 -26.40 23.65
N GLU A 844 -5.38 -26.04 24.39
CA GLU A 844 -6.67 -25.66 23.83
C GLU A 844 -6.59 -24.22 23.30
N VAL A 845 -7.44 -23.92 22.32
CA VAL A 845 -7.70 -22.55 21.92
C VAL A 845 -8.55 -21.87 23.00
N PHE A 846 -8.43 -20.55 23.17
CA PHE A 846 -9.32 -19.80 24.07
C PHE A 846 -10.80 -20.11 23.81
N THR A 847 -11.59 -20.15 24.87
CA THR A 847 -13.04 -20.11 24.73
C THR A 847 -13.51 -18.69 24.39
N GLU A 848 -14.72 -18.57 23.84
CA GLU A 848 -15.34 -17.25 23.61
C GLU A 848 -15.40 -16.40 24.89
N GLU A 849 -15.65 -17.01 26.05
CA GLU A 849 -15.62 -16.29 27.32
C GLU A 849 -14.24 -15.75 27.68
N GLN A 850 -13.18 -16.53 27.44
CA GLN A 850 -11.80 -16.09 27.63
C GLN A 850 -11.47 -14.95 26.69
N VAL A 851 -11.86 -15.06 25.41
CA VAL A 851 -11.63 -14.00 24.41
C VAL A 851 -12.30 -12.69 24.83
N LYS A 852 -13.56 -12.73 25.29
CA LYS A 852 -14.26 -11.51 25.74
C LYS A 852 -13.57 -10.86 26.95
N LYS A 853 -13.17 -11.68 27.94
CA LYS A 853 -12.43 -11.20 29.12
C LYS A 853 -11.07 -10.60 28.73
N GLU A 854 -10.33 -11.28 27.86
CA GLU A 854 -9.00 -10.85 27.45
C GLU A 854 -9.05 -9.62 26.54
N ALA A 855 -10.02 -9.54 25.62
CA ALA A 855 -10.15 -8.38 24.75
C ALA A 855 -10.53 -7.11 25.54
N ALA A 856 -11.32 -7.24 26.61
CA ALA A 856 -11.67 -6.13 27.51
C ALA A 856 -10.45 -5.54 28.25
N ARG A 857 -9.34 -6.28 28.34
CA ARG A 857 -8.09 -5.83 28.96
C ARG A 857 -7.35 -4.76 28.15
N CYS A 858 -7.70 -4.54 26.88
CA CYS A 858 -7.02 -3.58 26.01
C CYS A 858 -7.21 -2.12 26.46
N LEU A 859 -6.10 -1.40 26.66
CA LEU A 859 -6.10 0.02 27.09
C LEU A 859 -6.55 1.02 26.00
N SER A 860 -6.79 0.55 24.77
CA SER A 860 -7.15 1.41 23.64
C SER A 860 -6.16 2.57 23.40
N CYS A 861 -4.88 2.23 23.20
CA CYS A 861 -3.76 3.18 23.20
C CYS A 861 -3.84 4.30 22.13
N GLY A 862 -4.24 3.96 20.91
CA GLY A 862 -4.29 4.88 19.78
C GLY A 862 -5.71 5.34 19.43
N LYS A 863 -5.79 6.44 18.67
CA LYS A 863 -6.97 6.90 17.93
C LYS A 863 -6.57 7.46 16.56
N THR A 864 -7.52 7.58 15.65
CA THR A 864 -7.36 8.43 14.47
C THR A 864 -7.62 9.88 14.85
N VAL A 865 -6.87 10.80 14.27
CA VAL A 865 -7.09 12.26 14.36
C VAL A 865 -7.29 12.82 12.96
N VAL A 866 -8.04 13.90 12.86
CA VAL A 866 -8.32 14.59 11.59
C VAL A 866 -7.79 16.02 11.68
N ASP A 867 -7.09 16.43 10.65
CA ASP A 867 -6.82 17.83 10.37
C ASP A 867 -7.95 18.39 9.50
N GLU A 868 -8.84 19.17 10.10
CA GLU A 868 -10.00 19.75 9.39
C GLU A 868 -9.59 20.78 8.32
N ASN A 869 -8.42 21.40 8.48
CA ASN A 869 -7.89 22.37 7.51
C ASN A 869 -7.32 21.67 6.26
N HIS A 870 -6.93 20.41 6.38
CA HIS A 870 -6.40 19.63 5.27
C HIS A 870 -7.45 18.66 4.66
N CYS A 871 -8.58 18.47 5.32
CA CYS A 871 -9.65 17.57 4.88
C CYS A 871 -10.40 18.11 3.65
N VAL A 872 -10.46 17.31 2.58
CA VAL A 872 -11.19 17.62 1.34
C VAL A 872 -12.66 17.14 1.34
N GLY A 873 -13.10 16.43 2.39
CA GLY A 873 -14.50 16.06 2.56
C GLY A 873 -15.03 14.95 1.64
N CYS A 874 -14.16 14.03 1.20
CA CYS A 874 -14.51 12.95 0.26
C CYS A 874 -15.32 11.80 0.86
N GLY A 875 -15.30 11.59 2.17
CA GLY A 875 -16.01 10.47 2.82
C GLY A 875 -15.42 9.08 2.62
N ILE A 876 -14.31 8.90 1.88
CA ILE A 876 -13.68 7.57 1.73
C ILE A 876 -13.27 6.99 3.09
N CYS A 877 -12.84 7.83 4.03
CA CYS A 877 -12.50 7.39 5.37
C CYS A 877 -13.67 6.75 6.15
N THR A 878 -14.91 7.16 5.88
CA THR A 878 -16.11 6.59 6.52
C THR A 878 -16.45 5.24 5.95
N THR A 879 -16.21 4.99 4.65
CA THR A 879 -16.44 3.68 4.03
C THR A 879 -15.46 2.61 4.50
N LYS A 880 -14.31 3.01 5.05
CA LYS A 880 -13.30 2.09 5.60
C LYS A 880 -13.42 1.90 7.12
N CYS A 881 -14.36 2.57 7.78
CA CYS A 881 -14.56 2.49 9.23
C CYS A 881 -15.67 1.51 9.59
N GLU A 882 -15.29 0.34 10.13
CA GLU A 882 -16.21 -0.71 10.57
C GLU A 882 -16.71 -0.52 12.03
N PHE A 883 -16.40 0.63 12.63
CA PHE A 883 -16.65 0.94 14.05
C PHE A 883 -17.57 2.15 14.24
N ASP A 884 -18.08 2.73 13.15
CA ASP A 884 -18.90 3.96 13.20
C ASP A 884 -18.22 5.08 13.99
N ALA A 885 -16.88 5.13 13.91
CA ALA A 885 -16.05 6.05 14.68
C ALA A 885 -15.70 7.32 13.90
N ILE A 886 -16.08 7.41 12.62
CA ILE A 886 -15.82 8.58 11.79
C ILE A 886 -17.02 8.89 10.91
N HIS A 887 -17.42 10.15 10.92
CA HIS A 887 -18.58 10.65 10.19
C HIS A 887 -18.25 11.96 9.48
N LEU A 888 -19.10 12.35 8.53
CA LEU A 888 -19.00 13.63 7.84
C LEU A 888 -20.00 14.63 8.44
N GLU A 889 -19.53 15.82 8.78
CA GLU A 889 -20.36 16.96 9.17
C GLU A 889 -20.26 18.06 8.12
N ARG A 890 -21.35 18.80 7.87
CA ARG A 890 -21.45 19.82 6.82
C ARG A 890 -20.94 21.17 7.34
N ASP A 891 -19.67 21.22 7.74
CA ASP A 891 -19.06 22.38 8.41
C ASP A 891 -18.89 23.60 7.51
N HIS A 892 -18.79 23.38 6.20
CA HIS A 892 -18.48 24.41 5.20
C HIS A 892 -19.55 24.50 4.11
N PRO A 893 -20.81 24.80 4.47
CA PRO A 893 -21.93 24.85 3.52
C PRO A 893 -21.69 25.78 2.32
N GLU A 894 -20.84 26.80 2.49
CA GLU A 894 -20.42 27.71 1.43
C GLU A 894 -19.61 27.03 0.32
N CYS A 895 -18.97 25.87 0.59
CA CYS A 895 -18.16 25.16 -0.40
C CYS A 895 -18.98 24.46 -1.49
N SER A 896 -20.29 24.31 -1.32
CA SER A 896 -21.18 23.78 -2.35
C SER A 896 -21.63 24.84 -3.37
N THR A 897 -21.27 26.12 -3.14
CA THR A 897 -21.66 27.22 -4.04
C THR A 897 -20.76 27.26 -5.26
N MET A 898 -21.23 26.70 -6.38
CA MET A 898 -20.47 26.64 -7.62
C MET A 898 -20.73 27.87 -8.52
N ARG A 899 -19.67 28.41 -9.13
CA ARG A 899 -19.74 29.65 -9.92
C ARG A 899 -19.22 29.44 -11.33
N LYS A 900 -19.79 30.17 -12.28
CA LYS A 900 -19.28 30.16 -13.65
C LYS A 900 -17.87 30.75 -13.70
N SER A 901 -16.95 30.11 -14.42
CA SER A 901 -15.56 30.56 -14.53
C SER A 901 -15.45 31.97 -15.12
N GLU A 902 -16.39 32.40 -15.94
CA GLU A 902 -16.43 33.75 -16.51
C GLU A 902 -16.60 34.82 -15.43
N ASP A 903 -17.22 34.46 -14.31
CA ASP A 903 -17.46 35.36 -13.17
C ASP A 903 -16.38 35.24 -12.07
N LYS A 904 -15.34 34.41 -12.24
CA LYS A 904 -14.37 34.06 -11.17
C LYS A 904 -13.80 35.26 -10.43
N MET A 905 -13.37 36.28 -11.18
CA MET A 905 -12.74 37.48 -10.62
C MET A 905 -13.71 38.37 -9.83
N ARG A 906 -15.02 38.29 -10.10
CA ARG A 906 -16.05 39.00 -9.34
C ARG A 906 -16.10 38.55 -7.88
N TYR A 907 -15.70 37.31 -7.60
CA TYR A 907 -15.73 36.71 -6.27
C TYR A 907 -14.34 36.61 -5.63
N ILE A 908 -13.31 36.34 -6.43
CA ILE A 908 -11.92 36.24 -5.95
C ILE A 908 -11.40 37.59 -5.45
N LEU A 909 -11.59 38.69 -6.21
CA LEU A 909 -11.02 39.98 -5.83
C LEU A 909 -11.59 40.53 -4.50
N PRO A 910 -12.92 40.50 -4.25
CA PRO A 910 -13.45 40.88 -2.94
C PRO A 910 -12.98 39.97 -1.81
N TYR A 911 -12.84 38.65 -2.04
CA TYR A 911 -12.31 37.73 -1.04
C TYR A 911 -10.84 38.04 -0.71
N ALA A 912 -10.01 38.27 -1.73
CA ALA A 912 -8.62 38.67 -1.57
C ALA A 912 -8.48 39.97 -0.74
N ALA A 913 -9.34 40.96 -1.01
CA ALA A 913 -9.35 42.21 -0.23
C ALA A 913 -9.73 41.96 1.24
N LYS A 914 -10.77 41.13 1.49
CA LYS A 914 -11.16 40.74 2.85
C LYS A 914 -10.04 40.00 3.58
N GLN A 915 -9.39 39.05 2.90
CA GLN A 915 -8.27 38.28 3.44
C GLN A 915 -7.09 39.21 3.78
N ALA A 916 -6.73 40.13 2.89
CA ALA A 916 -5.64 41.07 3.14
C ALA A 916 -5.91 41.97 4.37
N ILE A 917 -7.17 42.41 4.55
CA ILE A 917 -7.60 43.14 5.75
C ILE A 917 -7.51 42.23 6.99
N HIS A 918 -7.98 40.99 6.89
CA HIS A 918 -7.93 40.01 7.98
C HIS A 918 -6.50 39.76 8.44
N ILE A 919 -5.56 39.49 7.53
CA ILE A 919 -4.15 39.27 7.85
C ILE A 919 -3.50 40.52 8.47
N LYS A 920 -3.85 41.72 7.98
CA LYS A 920 -3.25 42.98 8.46
C LYS A 920 -3.71 43.39 9.86
N PHE A 921 -4.99 43.16 10.18
CA PHE A 921 -5.60 43.64 11.42
C PHE A 921 -6.01 42.52 12.40
N GLY A 922 -5.88 41.25 12.00
CA GLY A 922 -6.09 40.10 12.86
C GLY A 922 -5.09 40.10 14.00
N LYS A 923 -5.56 39.81 15.22
CA LYS A 923 -4.65 39.53 16.34
C LYS A 923 -3.84 38.30 15.95
N LYS A 924 -2.50 38.39 15.97
CA LYS A 924 -1.64 37.21 15.92
C LYS A 924 -2.07 36.29 17.06
N LYS A 925 -2.69 35.16 16.72
CA LYS A 925 -3.07 34.12 17.68
C LYS A 925 -1.87 33.25 18.01
#